data_AF-A0A925W212-F1
#
_entry.id   AF-A0A925W212-F1
#
_cell.length_a   1.000
_cell.length_b   1.000
_cell.length_c   1.000
_cell.angle_alpha   90.00
_cell.angle_beta   90.00
_cell.angle_gamma   90.00
#
_symmetry.space_group_name_H-M   'P 1'
#
loop_
_entity.id
_entity.type
_entity.pdbx_description
1 polymer ?
#
loop_
_entity_poly.entity_id
_entity_poly.type
_entity_poly.pdbx_seq_one_letter_code
_entity_poly.pdbx_strand_id
1 'polypeptide(L)'
;MRLLSMRLQNFRQHEDTSIVFEPGLTGIIGANGAGKTTILEGIAWALYGNSAARGTRDSIRFAGAKARSSVRVQLVFELAAHRYRVVRGLTSAECFLDDAEAPIASTISGVSELLQRRLGMTRSEFFHTYFTGQKDLDVMAALGPTERARFLSRVLGYDKLTSAQELVREQRRALVAEGAGLKQGMADAESVARQIAEAKVRREVALTRTQTARQSSIGIVNRAKTLTPQWTAAQAERERGQQLQSELRVSDANVAAITREVQRLTTQLAEIAAAQSDVAPLLEAIAPLPQLREALTLQDSLATAESRRQTLLERLRSVAEEEVRLNERGAQLETAPQLERDALVTIATLRAALLAAEQNLETERTGWVRDRQEAETRLESLRVQYAELEGQHTTMKGLGEETPCPTCGRPLGQSYHSVLDLLTDQLETVKVDGNYYRQRLEQLAKTPESVDLLEERRRAAQQEVAAQERRLVKIQNAVAELAGLHDQRTNATGRLAETRRLLGELPSGYDQVRHSELRGEVARLAELERRIARLSGLLDREQATGSEFDKTQLLLMTATQRVQALKQQLSEIRLDETAFAALRDAHEQLTAQSRAAELEIVAAEGEASRAAADVAASEQRRDELHRLSKRLDELETDKRLHDELDRAYSDLRTDLNTQLRPELAEIASGFLRSLTNGRYSALEFDEDYNVVVLENELPKVVVSGGEEDLCNLVLRLAISQMIAERAGQAFSLLILDEVFGSLDETRRDNVIELLRRLQDRFEQVIVITHIEQVREGLDRVLVVRYNEDSGAAIVTVGGPSTAGELEGGSASDDLLRVAS
;
A
#
# COMPACT_ATOMS: atom_id res chain seq x y z
N MET A 1 -4.48 -8.06 57.97
CA MET A 1 -5.88 -7.66 57.69
C MET A 1 -6.72 -7.98 58.92
N ARG A 2 -7.50 -7.04 59.46
CA ARG A 2 -8.34 -7.23 60.65
C ARG A 2 -9.80 -6.92 60.33
N LEU A 3 -10.72 -7.83 60.63
CA LEU A 3 -12.17 -7.57 60.45
C LEU A 3 -12.67 -6.74 61.63
N LEU A 4 -13.47 -5.71 61.35
CA LEU A 4 -14.05 -4.82 62.37
C LEU A 4 -15.55 -5.06 62.51
N SER A 5 -16.30 -5.02 61.40
CA SER A 5 -17.73 -5.30 61.42
C SER A 5 -18.25 -5.77 60.07
N MET A 6 -19.38 -6.47 60.10
CA MET A 6 -20.11 -6.87 58.90
C MET A 6 -21.62 -6.73 59.10
N ARG A 7 -22.32 -6.31 58.05
CA ARG A 7 -23.78 -6.33 57.97
C ARG A 7 -24.24 -7.07 56.72
N LEU A 8 -25.10 -8.07 56.90
CA LEU A 8 -25.70 -8.91 55.87
C LEU A 8 -27.19 -8.60 55.78
N GLN A 9 -27.64 -8.01 54.67
CA GLN A 9 -29.05 -7.71 54.40
C GLN A 9 -29.55 -8.55 53.23
N ASN A 10 -30.62 -9.31 53.47
CA ASN A 10 -31.25 -10.24 52.52
C ASN A 10 -30.25 -11.17 51.83
N PHE A 11 -29.21 -11.60 52.53
CA PHE A 11 -28.10 -12.38 51.99
C PHE A 11 -28.18 -13.82 52.48
N ARG A 12 -28.56 -14.73 51.57
CA ARG A 12 -28.84 -16.14 51.85
C ARG A 12 -29.71 -16.30 53.10
N GLN A 13 -29.28 -17.01 54.14
CA GLN A 13 -30.09 -17.26 55.33
C GLN A 13 -30.20 -16.04 56.26
N HIS A 14 -29.50 -14.93 56.00
CA HIS A 14 -29.53 -13.72 56.84
C HIS A 14 -30.47 -12.64 56.27
N GLU A 15 -31.55 -12.35 56.98
CA GLU A 15 -32.50 -11.27 56.64
C GLU A 15 -31.88 -9.88 56.90
N ASP A 16 -31.44 -9.61 58.13
CA ASP A 16 -30.60 -8.46 58.49
C ASP A 16 -29.74 -8.83 59.71
N THR A 17 -28.49 -9.19 59.47
CA THR A 17 -27.55 -9.63 60.51
C THR A 17 -26.39 -8.66 60.60
N SER A 18 -26.11 -8.17 61.81
CA SER A 18 -24.95 -7.32 62.09
C SER A 18 -23.99 -8.02 63.05
N ILE A 19 -22.71 -8.05 62.71
CA ILE A 19 -21.66 -8.74 63.47
C ILE A 19 -20.52 -7.76 63.70
N VAL A 20 -20.03 -7.71 64.94
CA VAL A 20 -18.80 -6.99 65.31
C VAL A 20 -17.72 -8.03 65.58
N PHE A 21 -16.56 -7.84 64.96
CA PHE A 21 -15.41 -8.72 65.11
C PHE A 21 -14.38 -8.04 66.02
N GLU A 22 -13.98 -8.74 67.07
CA GLU A 22 -12.97 -8.27 68.02
C GLU A 22 -11.67 -9.07 67.84
N PRO A 23 -10.53 -8.56 68.35
CA PRO A 23 -9.29 -9.35 68.46
C PRO A 23 -9.49 -10.61 69.33
N GLY A 24 -8.55 -11.54 69.20
CA GLY A 24 -8.55 -12.79 69.95
C GLY A 24 -9.30 -13.92 69.23
N LEU A 25 -9.62 -14.97 69.98
CA LEU A 25 -10.20 -16.22 69.50
C LEU A 25 -11.73 -16.17 69.58
N THR A 26 -12.37 -15.87 68.45
CA THR A 26 -13.83 -15.83 68.32
C THR A 26 -14.36 -17.14 67.73
N GLY A 27 -15.27 -17.83 68.43
CA GLY A 27 -16.00 -18.97 67.89
C GLY A 27 -17.35 -18.58 67.29
N ILE A 28 -17.70 -19.12 66.13
CA ILE A 28 -19.04 -19.07 65.55
C ILE A 28 -19.65 -20.46 65.66
N ILE A 29 -20.57 -20.65 66.60
CA ILE A 29 -21.12 -21.96 66.97
C ILE A 29 -22.58 -22.07 66.58
N GLY A 30 -22.99 -23.22 66.06
CA GLY A 30 -24.39 -23.47 65.68
C GLY A 30 -24.58 -24.79 64.95
N ALA A 31 -25.81 -25.24 64.80
CA ALA A 31 -26.12 -26.48 64.09
C ALA A 31 -25.69 -26.44 62.61
N ASN A 32 -25.56 -27.61 61.98
CA ASN A 32 -25.30 -27.69 60.55
C ASN A 32 -26.48 -27.10 59.77
N GLY A 33 -26.18 -26.27 58.77
CA GLY A 33 -27.20 -25.56 57.99
C GLY A 33 -27.78 -24.29 58.65
N ALA A 34 -27.31 -23.87 59.83
CA ALA A 34 -27.82 -22.70 60.54
C ALA A 34 -27.37 -21.33 59.96
N GLY A 35 -26.45 -21.30 59.00
CA GLY A 35 -25.93 -20.05 58.40
C GLY A 35 -24.50 -19.67 58.74
N LYS A 36 -23.77 -20.50 59.52
CA LYS A 36 -22.37 -20.22 59.90
C LYS A 36 -21.45 -19.95 58.70
N THR A 37 -21.46 -20.85 57.71
CA THR A 37 -20.64 -20.71 56.49
C THR A 37 -21.09 -19.53 55.61
N THR A 38 -22.35 -19.08 55.74
CA THR A 38 -22.84 -17.92 55.00
C THR A 38 -22.18 -16.62 55.46
N ILE A 39 -21.78 -16.52 56.72
CA ILE A 39 -21.02 -15.37 57.27
C ILE A 39 -19.68 -15.24 56.52
N LEU A 40 -19.00 -16.35 56.31
CA LEU A 40 -17.71 -16.43 55.62
C LEU A 40 -17.82 -16.10 54.15
N GLU A 41 -18.85 -16.63 53.50
CA GLU A 41 -19.17 -16.31 52.11
C GLU A 41 -19.54 -14.84 51.97
N GLY A 42 -20.13 -14.22 52.99
CA GLY A 42 -20.38 -12.78 53.06
C GLY A 42 -19.08 -11.97 53.07
N ILE A 43 -18.10 -12.34 53.90
CA ILE A 43 -16.77 -11.71 53.93
C ILE A 43 -16.10 -11.83 52.56
N ALA A 44 -16.05 -13.04 52.01
CA ALA A 44 -15.42 -13.28 50.71
C ALA A 44 -16.14 -12.57 49.56
N TRP A 45 -17.47 -12.52 49.60
CA TRP A 45 -18.30 -11.77 48.65
C TRP A 45 -17.99 -10.27 48.70
N ALA A 46 -17.88 -9.70 49.90
CA ALA A 46 -17.51 -8.30 50.06
C ALA A 46 -16.15 -7.98 49.44
N LEU A 47 -15.16 -8.88 49.56
CA LEU A 47 -13.82 -8.65 49.02
C LEU A 47 -13.75 -8.89 47.50
N TYR A 48 -14.22 -10.05 47.02
CA TYR A 48 -13.96 -10.51 45.65
C TYR A 48 -15.19 -10.46 44.71
N GLY A 49 -16.38 -10.21 45.24
CA GLY A 49 -17.62 -10.05 44.46
C GLY A 49 -18.23 -11.38 43.98
N ASN A 50 -18.90 -11.34 42.82
CA ASN A 50 -19.76 -12.44 42.36
C ASN A 50 -19.03 -13.77 42.11
N SER A 51 -17.72 -13.72 41.89
CA SER A 51 -16.90 -14.91 41.80
C SER A 51 -16.89 -15.68 43.13
N ALA A 52 -17.01 -15.02 44.29
CA ALA A 52 -16.80 -15.61 45.60
C ALA A 52 -18.00 -16.35 46.23
N ALA A 53 -19.24 -16.11 45.80
CA ALA A 53 -20.39 -16.86 46.28
C ALA A 53 -20.72 -18.04 45.36
N ARG A 54 -21.19 -19.14 45.97
CA ARG A 54 -21.71 -20.30 45.25
C ARG A 54 -23.15 -20.03 44.79
N GLY A 55 -23.51 -20.47 43.59
CA GLY A 55 -24.86 -20.40 43.03
C GLY A 55 -25.12 -19.21 42.08
N THR A 56 -26.39 -18.97 41.74
CA THR A 56 -26.84 -17.90 40.84
C THR A 56 -27.23 -16.64 41.62
N ARG A 57 -27.51 -15.53 40.93
CA ARG A 57 -27.95 -14.27 41.56
C ARG A 57 -29.22 -14.44 42.40
N ASP A 58 -30.07 -15.39 42.05
CA ASP A 58 -31.29 -15.70 42.80
C ASP A 58 -31.04 -16.54 44.04
N SER A 59 -30.03 -17.43 44.05
CA SER A 59 -29.67 -18.20 45.26
C SER A 59 -28.95 -17.38 46.33
N ILE A 60 -28.50 -16.17 46.00
CA ILE A 60 -27.85 -15.25 46.94
C ILE A 60 -28.88 -14.45 47.74
N ARG A 61 -30.09 -14.25 47.20
CA ARG A 61 -31.15 -13.53 47.89
C ARG A 61 -31.78 -14.43 48.96
N PHE A 62 -32.08 -13.87 50.12
CA PHE A 62 -32.86 -14.54 51.15
C PHE A 62 -34.23 -14.97 50.61
N ALA A 63 -34.57 -16.25 50.80
CA ALA A 63 -35.80 -16.85 50.25
C ALA A 63 -37.08 -16.19 50.80
N GLY A 64 -37.05 -15.72 52.06
CA GLY A 64 -38.17 -14.99 52.68
C GLY A 64 -38.28 -13.51 52.29
N ALA A 65 -37.33 -12.97 51.50
CA ALA A 65 -37.33 -11.56 51.14
C ALA A 65 -38.42 -11.23 50.11
N LYS A 66 -39.12 -10.10 50.28
CA LYS A 66 -40.10 -9.60 49.30
C LYS A 66 -39.45 -9.40 47.94
N ALA A 67 -40.21 -9.61 46.86
CA ALA A 67 -39.75 -9.36 45.49
C ALA A 67 -39.19 -7.93 45.38
N ARG A 68 -37.99 -7.80 44.77
CA ARG A 68 -37.21 -6.54 44.63
C ARG A 68 -36.55 -5.98 45.89
N SER A 69 -36.53 -6.71 47.01
CA SER A 69 -35.72 -6.31 48.18
C SER A 69 -34.23 -6.25 47.81
N SER A 70 -33.55 -5.19 48.26
CA SER A 70 -32.12 -5.04 48.01
C SER A 70 -31.33 -6.04 48.85
N VAL A 71 -30.40 -6.75 48.21
CA VAL A 71 -29.36 -7.52 48.87
C VAL A 71 -28.16 -6.60 49.08
N ARG A 72 -27.62 -6.56 50.29
CA ARG A 72 -26.46 -5.73 50.63
C ARG A 72 -25.57 -6.44 51.64
N VAL A 73 -24.28 -6.50 51.33
CA VAL A 73 -23.23 -6.92 52.26
C VAL A 73 -22.32 -5.72 52.49
N GLN A 74 -22.19 -5.32 53.73
CA GLN A 74 -21.24 -4.30 54.16
C GLN A 74 -20.16 -4.94 55.01
N LEU A 75 -18.90 -4.76 54.65
CA LEU A 75 -17.75 -5.24 55.42
C LEU A 75 -16.84 -4.05 55.74
N VAL A 76 -16.45 -3.92 57.00
CA VAL A 76 -15.46 -2.96 57.47
C VAL A 76 -14.26 -3.73 58.01
N PHE A 77 -13.07 -3.45 57.46
CA PHE A 77 -11.83 -4.11 57.86
C PHE A 77 -10.66 -3.13 57.79
N GLU A 78 -9.57 -3.49 58.44
CA GLU A 78 -8.31 -2.75 58.43
C GLU A 78 -7.23 -3.53 57.68
N LEU A 79 -6.46 -2.85 56.85
CA LEU A 79 -5.34 -3.43 56.10
C LEU A 79 -4.21 -2.41 56.02
N ALA A 80 -3.02 -2.78 56.52
CA ALA A 80 -1.82 -1.93 56.54
C ALA A 80 -2.09 -0.52 57.12
N ALA A 81 -2.72 -0.46 58.31
CA ALA A 81 -3.11 0.76 59.03
C ALA A 81 -4.19 1.64 58.35
N HIS A 82 -4.83 1.15 57.28
CA HIS A 82 -5.93 1.84 56.61
C HIS A 82 -7.26 1.12 56.83
N ARG A 83 -8.33 1.88 57.07
CA ARG A 83 -9.67 1.36 57.29
C ARG A 83 -10.46 1.34 55.99
N TYR A 84 -10.90 0.16 55.56
CA TYR A 84 -11.70 -0.04 54.37
C TYR A 84 -13.15 -0.33 54.75
N ARG A 85 -14.09 0.35 54.10
CA ARG A 85 -15.53 0.02 54.16
C ARG A 85 -15.98 -0.36 52.76
N VAL A 86 -16.40 -1.61 52.60
CA VAL A 86 -16.86 -2.15 51.32
C VAL A 86 -18.35 -2.44 51.41
N VAL A 87 -19.13 -1.90 50.48
CA VAL A 87 -20.58 -2.13 50.38
C VAL A 87 -20.86 -2.76 49.02
N ARG A 88 -21.36 -3.98 48.99
CA ARG A 88 -21.71 -4.70 47.76
C ARG A 88 -23.18 -5.11 47.74
N GLY A 89 -23.85 -4.86 46.63
CA GLY A 89 -25.15 -5.42 46.29
C GLY A 89 -25.07 -6.35 45.08
N LEU A 90 -26.22 -6.81 44.58
CA LEU A 90 -26.27 -7.67 43.38
C LEU A 90 -25.76 -6.97 42.12
N THR A 91 -25.94 -5.65 42.01
CA THR A 91 -25.61 -4.85 40.82
C THR A 91 -24.78 -3.61 41.13
N SER A 92 -24.30 -3.45 42.37
CA SER A 92 -23.50 -2.30 42.79
C SER A 92 -22.37 -2.73 43.72
N ALA A 93 -21.27 -1.98 43.71
CA ALA A 93 -20.16 -2.16 44.63
C ALA A 93 -19.49 -0.80 44.88
N GLU A 94 -19.26 -0.48 46.14
CA GLU A 94 -18.58 0.74 46.56
C GLU A 94 -17.52 0.39 47.60
N CYS A 95 -16.35 1.01 47.50
CA CYS A 95 -15.27 0.89 48.47
C CYS A 95 -14.86 2.28 48.95
N PHE A 96 -14.74 2.44 50.25
CA PHE A 96 -14.38 3.68 50.93
C PHE A 96 -13.11 3.44 51.76
N LEU A 97 -12.28 4.47 51.90
CA LEU A 97 -11.01 4.43 52.62
C LEU A 97 -11.02 5.48 53.73
N ASP A 98 -10.55 5.11 54.92
CA ASP A 98 -10.33 5.99 56.07
C ASP A 98 -11.53 6.89 56.37
N ASP A 99 -12.72 6.30 56.34
CA ASP A 99 -14.02 6.94 56.59
C ASP A 99 -14.35 8.14 55.67
N ALA A 100 -13.73 8.20 54.48
CA ALA A 100 -14.06 9.20 53.47
C ALA A 100 -15.53 9.13 53.00
N GLU A 101 -16.10 10.29 52.67
CA GLU A 101 -17.49 10.41 52.18
C GLU A 101 -17.66 9.87 50.74
N ALA A 102 -16.63 10.00 49.90
CA ALA A 102 -16.65 9.53 48.51
C ALA A 102 -15.97 8.16 48.37
N PRO A 103 -16.51 7.24 47.55
CA PRO A 103 -15.90 5.95 47.32
C PRO A 103 -14.63 6.09 46.46
N ILE A 104 -13.56 5.36 46.84
CA ILE A 104 -12.33 5.23 46.04
C ILE A 104 -12.54 4.36 44.80
N ALA A 105 -13.60 3.54 44.78
CA ALA A 105 -14.07 2.80 43.63
C ALA A 105 -15.58 2.53 43.76
N SER A 106 -16.34 2.68 42.67
CA SER A 106 -17.81 2.62 42.64
C SER A 106 -18.38 1.65 41.59
N THR A 107 -17.52 0.88 40.92
CA THR A 107 -17.92 -0.14 39.94
C THR A 107 -17.60 -1.54 40.46
N ILE A 108 -18.36 -2.56 40.03
CA ILE A 108 -18.15 -3.95 40.47
C ILE A 108 -16.73 -4.44 40.15
N SER A 109 -16.28 -4.23 38.91
CA SER A 109 -14.93 -4.61 38.45
C SER A 109 -13.86 -3.75 39.12
N GLY A 110 -14.05 -2.43 39.19
CA GLY A 110 -13.07 -1.52 39.79
C GLY A 110 -12.85 -1.77 41.27
N VAL A 111 -13.91 -2.06 42.05
CA VAL A 111 -13.78 -2.43 43.47
C VAL A 111 -13.05 -3.77 43.63
N SER A 112 -13.39 -4.78 42.83
CA SER A 112 -12.71 -6.08 42.88
C SER A 112 -11.23 -5.99 42.51
N GLU A 113 -10.88 -5.25 41.46
CA GLU A 113 -9.49 -5.07 41.03
C GLU A 113 -8.68 -4.27 42.06
N LEU A 114 -9.27 -3.20 42.63
CA LEU A 114 -8.65 -2.41 43.67
C LEU A 114 -8.34 -3.26 44.90
N LEU A 115 -9.33 -4.03 45.38
CA LEU A 115 -9.16 -4.88 46.55
C LEU A 115 -8.17 -6.02 46.30
N GLN A 116 -8.20 -6.65 45.11
CA GLN A 116 -7.22 -7.67 44.75
C GLN A 116 -5.79 -7.13 44.71
N ARG A 117 -5.58 -5.93 44.16
CA ARG A 117 -4.26 -5.27 44.15
C ARG A 117 -3.80 -4.88 45.56
N ARG A 118 -4.72 -4.40 46.43
CA ARG A 118 -4.39 -3.99 47.81
C ARG A 118 -4.11 -5.18 48.72
N LEU A 119 -4.88 -6.25 48.59
CA LEU A 119 -4.65 -7.51 49.31
C LEU A 119 -3.42 -8.26 48.76
N GLY A 120 -2.99 -7.97 47.54
CA GLY A 120 -1.81 -8.60 46.92
C GLY A 120 -2.00 -10.07 46.59
N MET A 121 -3.24 -10.56 46.62
CA MET A 121 -3.56 -11.98 46.45
C MET A 121 -4.86 -12.19 45.67
N THR A 122 -4.87 -13.22 44.84
CA THR A 122 -6.06 -13.69 44.13
C THR A 122 -7.10 -14.24 45.11
N ARG A 123 -8.34 -14.40 44.66
CA ARG A 123 -9.40 -15.04 45.47
C ARG A 123 -8.96 -16.42 45.97
N SER A 124 -8.38 -17.24 45.08
CA SER A 124 -7.93 -18.59 45.44
C SER A 124 -6.84 -18.54 46.49
N GLU A 125 -5.87 -17.64 46.38
CA GLU A 125 -4.84 -17.43 47.40
C GLU A 125 -5.48 -16.97 48.72
N PHE A 126 -6.41 -16.02 48.71
CA PHE A 126 -7.08 -15.57 49.93
C PHE A 126 -7.81 -16.69 50.66
N PHE A 127 -8.57 -17.53 49.94
CA PHE A 127 -9.21 -18.69 50.57
C PHE A 127 -8.19 -19.74 51.02
N HIS A 128 -7.11 -19.97 50.26
CA HIS A 128 -6.10 -20.92 50.68
C HIS A 128 -5.32 -20.46 51.91
N THR A 129 -5.07 -19.15 52.06
CA THR A 129 -4.26 -18.56 53.12
C THR A 129 -5.07 -18.14 54.36
N TYR A 130 -6.26 -17.54 54.21
CA TYR A 130 -7.07 -17.07 55.35
C TYR A 130 -8.14 -18.06 55.82
N PHE A 131 -8.54 -19.04 55.00
CA PHE A 131 -9.75 -19.84 55.23
C PHE A 131 -9.52 -21.36 55.24
N THR A 132 -9.56 -22.02 56.39
CA THR A 132 -9.34 -23.48 56.48
C THR A 132 -10.62 -24.26 56.68
N GLY A 133 -11.22 -24.83 55.61
CA GLY A 133 -12.44 -25.63 55.69
C GLY A 133 -12.24 -27.16 55.65
N GLN A 134 -13.21 -27.95 56.16
CA GLN A 134 -13.16 -29.42 56.23
C GLN A 134 -12.89 -30.15 54.90
N LYS A 135 -13.32 -29.61 53.74
CA LYS A 135 -13.07 -30.20 52.40
C LYS A 135 -11.85 -29.62 51.68
N ASP A 136 -11.20 -28.62 52.28
CA ASP A 136 -10.03 -27.90 51.73
C ASP A 136 -8.73 -28.25 52.47
N LEU A 137 -8.75 -29.26 53.37
CA LEU A 137 -7.55 -29.76 54.06
C LEU A 137 -6.65 -30.59 53.12
N ASP A 138 -7.23 -31.23 52.10
CA ASP A 138 -6.51 -32.16 51.19
C ASP A 138 -5.85 -31.50 49.97
N VAL A 139 -5.79 -30.16 49.90
CA VAL A 139 -5.41 -29.43 48.67
C VAL A 139 -4.00 -29.77 48.19
N MET A 140 -3.04 -30.02 49.08
CA MET A 140 -1.70 -30.45 48.66
C MET A 140 -1.61 -31.96 48.44
N ALA A 141 -2.33 -32.77 49.23
CA ALA A 141 -2.33 -34.23 49.09
C ALA A 141 -2.96 -34.70 47.76
N ALA A 142 -3.91 -33.94 47.22
CA ALA A 142 -4.60 -34.22 45.96
C ALA A 142 -3.86 -33.75 44.69
N LEU A 143 -2.79 -32.95 44.81
CA LEU A 143 -2.03 -32.41 43.68
C LEU A 143 -0.85 -33.32 43.32
N GLY A 144 -0.58 -33.52 42.03
CA GLY A 144 0.61 -34.24 41.57
C GLY A 144 1.91 -33.48 41.86
N PRO A 145 3.10 -34.11 41.81
CA PRO A 145 4.38 -33.49 42.14
C PRO A 145 4.64 -32.15 41.44
N THR A 146 4.42 -32.09 40.12
CA THR A 146 4.59 -30.87 39.32
C THR A 146 3.58 -29.79 39.68
N GLU A 147 2.35 -30.17 40.03
CA GLU A 147 1.30 -29.25 40.40
C GLU A 147 1.51 -28.68 41.81
N ARG A 148 2.03 -29.48 42.74
CA ARG A 148 2.45 -29.04 44.08
C ARG A 148 3.60 -28.04 44.01
N ALA A 149 4.65 -28.34 43.26
CA ALA A 149 5.76 -27.42 43.05
C ALA A 149 5.28 -26.11 42.38
N ARG A 150 4.37 -26.21 41.40
CA ARG A 150 3.77 -25.04 40.75
C ARG A 150 2.88 -24.24 41.71
N PHE A 151 2.10 -24.91 42.57
CA PHE A 151 1.28 -24.29 43.61
C PHE A 151 2.16 -23.49 44.56
N LEU A 152 3.23 -24.11 45.09
CA LEU A 152 4.21 -23.44 45.94
C LEU A 152 4.88 -22.27 45.21
N SER A 153 5.23 -22.42 43.93
CA SER A 153 5.84 -21.32 43.16
C SER A 153 4.93 -20.11 42.96
N ARG A 154 3.62 -20.33 42.81
CA ARG A 154 2.62 -19.26 42.70
C ARG A 154 2.39 -18.60 44.05
N VAL A 155 2.22 -19.41 45.08
CA VAL A 155 2.03 -18.96 46.47
C VAL A 155 3.21 -18.10 46.94
N LEU A 156 4.42 -18.43 46.48
CA LEU A 156 5.65 -17.72 46.81
C LEU A 156 6.04 -16.63 45.80
N GLY A 157 5.25 -16.44 44.73
CA GLY A 157 5.36 -15.30 43.82
C GLY A 157 6.52 -15.31 42.83
N TYR A 158 7.20 -16.44 42.61
CA TYR A 158 8.26 -16.57 41.59
C TYR A 158 7.79 -17.26 40.30
N ASP A 159 6.49 -17.51 40.16
CA ASP A 159 5.84 -17.91 38.90
C ASP A 159 6.15 -16.93 37.74
N LYS A 160 6.33 -15.65 38.05
CA LYS A 160 6.76 -14.60 37.12
C LYS A 160 8.05 -14.92 36.36
N LEU A 161 8.96 -15.70 36.95
CA LEU A 161 10.18 -16.15 36.28
C LEU A 161 9.86 -17.06 35.08
N THR A 162 8.80 -17.86 35.17
CA THR A 162 8.35 -18.73 34.07
C THR A 162 7.85 -17.89 32.90
N SER A 163 7.02 -16.88 33.18
CA SER A 163 6.55 -15.95 32.14
C SER A 163 7.70 -15.16 31.49
N ALA A 164 8.67 -14.70 32.29
CA ALA A 164 9.86 -14.03 31.75
C ALA A 164 10.70 -14.96 30.85
N GLN A 165 10.85 -16.22 31.25
CA GLN A 165 11.55 -17.23 30.45
C GLN A 165 10.82 -17.56 29.14
N GLU A 166 9.49 -17.62 29.14
CA GLU A 166 8.68 -17.80 27.93
C GLU A 166 8.88 -16.66 26.94
N LEU A 167 8.89 -15.40 27.42
CA LEU A 167 9.18 -14.23 26.58
C LEU A 167 10.58 -14.30 25.95
N VAL A 168 11.60 -14.72 26.71
CA VAL A 168 12.96 -14.92 26.18
C VAL A 168 12.96 -15.98 25.07
N ARG A 169 12.24 -17.08 25.25
CA ARG A 169 12.15 -18.16 24.25
C ARG A 169 11.42 -17.71 22.99
N GLU A 170 10.37 -16.92 23.12
CA GLU A 170 9.63 -16.34 21.99
C GLU A 170 10.54 -15.42 21.17
N GLN A 171 11.21 -14.48 21.82
CA GLN A 171 12.18 -13.59 21.17
C GLN A 171 13.30 -14.36 20.47
N ARG A 172 13.85 -15.40 21.11
CA ARG A 172 14.83 -16.29 20.48
C ARG A 172 14.30 -16.93 19.20
N ARG A 173 13.06 -17.44 19.20
CA ARG A 173 12.46 -18.06 18.00
C ARG A 173 12.33 -17.04 16.86
N ALA A 174 11.93 -15.81 17.18
CA ALA A 174 11.85 -14.73 16.19
C ALA A 174 13.23 -14.41 15.58
N LEU A 175 14.27 -14.25 16.41
CA LEU A 175 15.64 -14.03 15.96
C LEU A 175 16.16 -15.15 15.05
N VAL A 176 15.86 -16.42 15.40
CA VAL A 176 16.23 -17.58 14.59
C VAL A 176 15.52 -17.58 13.23
N ALA A 177 14.23 -17.25 13.21
CA ALA A 177 13.46 -17.15 11.97
C ALA A 177 13.97 -16.02 11.07
N GLU A 178 14.25 -14.84 11.63
CA GLU A 178 14.83 -13.71 10.90
C GLU A 178 16.20 -14.08 10.32
N GLY A 179 17.10 -14.64 11.14
CA GLY A 179 18.44 -15.05 10.70
C GLY A 179 18.41 -16.13 9.61
N ALA A 180 17.48 -17.10 9.69
CA ALA A 180 17.29 -18.11 8.65
C ALA A 180 16.79 -17.50 7.34
N GLY A 181 15.83 -16.57 7.40
CA GLY A 181 15.32 -15.84 6.24
C GLY A 181 16.40 -15.02 5.54
N LEU A 182 17.24 -14.31 6.31
CA LEU A 182 18.37 -13.57 5.77
C LEU A 182 19.39 -14.50 5.08
N LYS A 183 19.78 -15.60 5.73
CA LYS A 183 20.71 -16.59 5.15
C LYS A 183 20.21 -17.16 3.82
N GLN A 184 18.90 -17.39 3.67
CA GLN A 184 18.32 -17.94 2.43
C GLN A 184 18.31 -16.93 1.28
N GLY A 185 18.19 -15.63 1.58
CA GLY A 185 18.18 -14.55 0.58
C GLY A 185 19.57 -14.04 0.19
N MET A 186 20.62 -14.38 0.95
CA MET A 186 21.98 -13.92 0.69
C MET A 186 22.60 -14.63 -0.53
N ALA A 187 23.19 -13.85 -1.42
CA ALA A 187 24.01 -14.38 -2.51
C ALA A 187 25.33 -14.97 -1.98
N ASP A 188 25.89 -15.92 -2.70
CA ASP A 188 27.21 -16.46 -2.38
C ASP A 188 28.32 -15.40 -2.55
N ALA A 189 29.14 -15.22 -1.52
CA ALA A 189 30.17 -14.19 -1.48
C ALA A 189 31.25 -14.40 -2.55
N GLU A 190 31.62 -15.65 -2.82
CA GLU A 190 32.63 -15.98 -3.83
C GLU A 190 32.09 -15.68 -5.24
N SER A 191 30.85 -16.05 -5.51
CA SER A 191 30.14 -15.72 -6.74
C SER A 191 30.08 -14.21 -6.99
N VAL A 192 29.70 -13.42 -5.98
CA VAL A 192 29.66 -11.95 -6.11
C VAL A 192 31.05 -11.37 -6.38
N ALA A 193 32.09 -11.84 -5.67
CA ALA A 193 33.47 -11.39 -5.89
C ALA A 193 33.97 -11.72 -7.30
N ARG A 194 33.66 -12.92 -7.80
CA ARG A 194 34.00 -13.36 -9.17
C ARG A 194 33.33 -12.49 -10.23
N GLN A 195 32.04 -12.20 -10.08
CA GLN A 195 31.30 -11.33 -10.99
C GLN A 195 31.87 -9.91 -11.06
N ILE A 196 32.31 -9.35 -9.92
CA ILE A 196 32.98 -8.04 -9.89
C ILE A 196 34.30 -8.10 -10.67
N ALA A 197 35.11 -9.14 -10.46
CA ALA A 197 36.39 -9.29 -11.15
C ALA A 197 36.18 -9.39 -12.68
N GLU A 198 35.26 -10.23 -13.12
CA GLU A 198 34.90 -10.37 -14.54
C GLU A 198 34.38 -9.06 -15.14
N ALA A 199 33.48 -8.36 -14.44
CA ALA A 199 32.94 -7.08 -14.89
C ALA A 199 34.05 -6.02 -15.03
N LYS A 200 35.01 -5.98 -14.09
CA LYS A 200 36.16 -5.06 -14.15
C LYS A 200 37.06 -5.35 -15.34
N VAL A 201 37.35 -6.63 -15.61
CA VAL A 201 38.11 -7.05 -16.80
C VAL A 201 37.39 -6.65 -18.09
N ARG A 202 36.08 -6.91 -18.20
CA ARG A 202 35.28 -6.51 -19.37
C ARG A 202 35.33 -4.99 -19.59
N ARG A 203 35.25 -4.21 -18.51
CA ARG A 203 35.34 -2.74 -18.57
C ARG A 203 36.70 -2.28 -19.09
N GLU A 204 37.79 -2.87 -18.62
CA GLU A 204 39.14 -2.52 -19.06
C GLU A 204 39.35 -2.80 -20.56
N VAL A 205 38.85 -3.96 -21.02
CA VAL A 205 38.89 -4.33 -22.44
C VAL A 205 38.10 -3.32 -23.30
N ALA A 206 36.89 -2.95 -22.87
CA ALA A 206 36.05 -2.00 -23.59
C ALA A 206 36.63 -0.58 -23.63
N LEU A 207 37.26 -0.13 -22.54
CA LEU A 207 37.98 1.15 -22.50
C LEU A 207 39.18 1.15 -23.46
N THR A 208 39.95 0.08 -23.48
CA THR A 208 41.09 -0.08 -24.41
C THR A 208 40.62 -0.05 -25.87
N ARG A 209 39.51 -0.72 -26.18
CA ARG A 209 38.89 -0.68 -27.52
C ARG A 209 38.44 0.73 -27.91
N THR A 210 37.81 1.45 -26.98
CA THR A 210 37.39 2.84 -27.17
C THR A 210 38.58 3.74 -27.50
N GLN A 211 39.66 3.61 -26.73
CA GLN A 211 40.89 4.39 -26.97
C GLN A 211 41.50 4.07 -28.34
N THR A 212 41.55 2.80 -28.72
CA THR A 212 42.07 2.35 -30.02
C THR A 212 41.24 2.88 -31.19
N ALA A 213 39.91 2.85 -31.07
CA ALA A 213 38.98 3.37 -32.09
C ALA A 213 39.14 4.89 -32.27
N ARG A 214 39.22 5.64 -31.16
CA ARG A 214 39.48 7.09 -31.17
C ARG A 214 40.82 7.42 -31.82
N GLN A 215 41.87 6.67 -31.47
CA GLN A 215 43.21 6.88 -32.02
C GLN A 215 43.27 6.60 -33.54
N SER A 216 42.55 5.57 -34.00
CA SER A 216 42.43 5.25 -35.43
C SER A 216 41.68 6.34 -36.21
N SER A 217 40.66 6.97 -35.61
CA SER A 217 39.90 8.07 -36.21
C SER A 217 40.74 9.33 -36.45
N ILE A 218 41.71 9.64 -35.57
CA ILE A 218 42.60 10.81 -35.73
C ILE A 218 43.34 10.76 -37.08
N GLY A 219 43.83 9.60 -37.49
CA GLY A 219 44.51 9.42 -38.77
C GLY A 219 43.59 9.69 -39.97
N ILE A 220 42.32 9.30 -39.87
CA ILE A 220 41.30 9.51 -40.90
C ILE A 220 40.91 10.98 -40.99
N VAL A 221 40.69 11.64 -39.86
CA VAL A 221 40.36 13.08 -39.79
C VAL A 221 41.48 13.92 -40.41
N ASN A 222 42.74 13.59 -40.13
CA ASN A 222 43.88 14.31 -40.72
C ASN A 222 43.94 14.16 -42.24
N ARG A 223 43.68 12.96 -42.79
CA ARG A 223 43.57 12.74 -44.24
C ARG A 223 42.38 13.49 -44.84
N ALA A 224 41.26 13.62 -44.10
CA ALA A 224 40.08 14.34 -44.57
C ALA A 224 40.35 15.84 -44.69
N LYS A 225 41.11 16.42 -43.75
CA LYS A 225 41.52 17.83 -43.80
C LYS A 225 42.32 18.17 -45.06
N THR A 226 43.08 17.23 -45.61
CA THR A 226 43.89 17.45 -46.82
C THR A 226 43.12 17.12 -48.10
N LEU A 227 42.37 16.02 -48.13
CA LEU A 227 41.76 15.50 -49.35
C LEU A 227 40.43 16.20 -49.70
N THR A 228 39.62 16.56 -48.69
CA THR A 228 38.31 17.19 -48.91
C THR A 228 38.41 18.54 -49.64
N PRO A 229 39.32 19.46 -49.27
CA PRO A 229 39.50 20.71 -50.02
C PRO A 229 39.92 20.48 -51.48
N GLN A 230 40.81 19.51 -51.73
CA GLN A 230 41.25 19.15 -53.08
C GLN A 230 40.08 18.63 -53.91
N TRP A 231 39.24 17.74 -53.35
CA TRP A 231 38.03 17.24 -54.00
C TRP A 231 37.07 18.38 -54.33
N THR A 232 36.80 19.28 -53.37
CA THR A 232 35.88 20.41 -53.61
C THR A 232 36.37 21.36 -54.70
N ALA A 233 37.68 21.62 -54.77
CA ALA A 233 38.27 22.45 -55.82
C ALA A 233 38.17 21.80 -57.20
N ALA A 234 38.47 20.49 -57.28
CA ALA A 234 38.36 19.73 -58.53
C ALA A 234 36.91 19.61 -59.02
N GLN A 235 35.94 19.47 -58.11
CA GLN A 235 34.52 19.48 -58.44
C GLN A 235 34.08 20.84 -58.99
N ALA A 236 34.48 21.94 -58.34
CA ALA A 236 34.18 23.29 -58.80
C ALA A 236 34.77 23.61 -60.19
N GLU A 237 36.00 23.16 -60.47
CA GLU A 237 36.59 23.30 -61.82
C GLU A 237 35.81 22.51 -62.88
N ARG A 238 35.40 21.28 -62.56
CA ARG A 238 34.60 20.45 -63.49
C ARG A 238 33.23 21.06 -63.78
N GLU A 239 32.54 21.56 -62.76
CA GLU A 239 31.25 22.24 -62.91
C GLU A 239 31.39 23.51 -63.75
N ARG A 240 32.43 24.31 -63.50
CA ARG A 240 32.74 25.51 -64.30
C ARG A 240 33.03 25.16 -65.76
N GLY A 241 33.74 24.06 -66.03
CA GLY A 241 33.99 23.55 -67.38
C GLY A 241 32.70 23.13 -68.10
N GLN A 242 31.81 22.42 -67.41
CA GLN A 242 30.51 22.01 -67.97
C GLN A 242 29.59 23.20 -68.26
N GLN A 243 29.59 24.21 -67.40
CA GLN A 243 28.84 25.46 -67.61
C GLN A 243 29.35 26.20 -68.85
N LEU A 244 30.66 26.44 -68.96
CA LEU A 244 31.26 27.09 -70.14
C LEU A 244 31.04 26.29 -71.43
N GLN A 245 31.09 24.96 -71.37
CA GLN A 245 30.81 24.11 -72.53
C GLN A 245 29.34 24.20 -72.97
N SER A 246 28.41 24.36 -72.03
CA SER A 246 26.99 24.57 -72.32
C SER A 246 26.74 25.96 -72.92
N GLU A 247 27.36 27.01 -72.38
CA GLU A 247 27.32 28.37 -72.93
C GLU A 247 27.93 28.45 -74.34
N LEU A 248 29.01 27.71 -74.58
CA LEU A 248 29.65 27.62 -75.88
C LEU A 248 28.72 26.97 -76.91
N ARG A 249 28.03 25.87 -76.57
CA ARG A 249 27.06 25.22 -77.47
C ARG A 249 25.93 26.17 -77.89
N VAL A 250 25.40 26.96 -76.95
CA VAL A 250 24.36 27.95 -77.23
C VAL A 250 24.90 29.06 -78.15
N SER A 251 26.11 29.54 -77.87
CA SER A 251 26.75 30.60 -78.65
C SER A 251 27.14 30.15 -80.07
N ASP A 252 27.63 28.91 -80.24
CA ASP A 252 27.92 28.31 -81.56
C ASP A 252 26.64 28.12 -82.38
N ALA A 253 25.54 27.68 -81.75
CA ALA A 253 24.24 27.58 -82.42
C ALA A 253 23.72 28.95 -82.88
N ASN A 254 23.96 30.01 -82.08
CA ASN A 254 23.62 31.38 -82.44
C ASN A 254 24.45 31.88 -83.63
N VAL A 255 25.77 31.66 -83.65
CA VAL A 255 26.63 31.98 -84.79
C VAL A 255 26.16 31.26 -86.06
N ALA A 256 25.80 29.98 -85.97
CA ALA A 256 25.27 29.21 -87.11
C ALA A 256 23.91 29.72 -87.61
N ALA A 257 23.07 30.25 -86.72
CA ALA A 257 21.81 30.90 -87.11
C ALA A 257 22.08 32.22 -87.85
N ILE A 258 22.93 33.09 -87.29
CA ILE A 258 23.28 34.39 -87.89
C ILE A 258 24.01 34.22 -89.22
N THR A 259 24.89 33.20 -89.35
CA THR A 259 25.61 32.90 -90.61
C THR A 259 24.65 32.54 -91.74
N ARG A 260 23.63 31.72 -91.46
CA ARG A 260 22.59 31.38 -92.44
C ARG A 260 21.81 32.62 -92.88
N GLU A 261 21.58 33.55 -91.96
CA GLU A 261 20.91 34.80 -92.25
C GLU A 261 21.74 35.74 -93.14
N VAL A 262 23.06 35.82 -92.91
CA VAL A 262 23.99 36.55 -93.80
C VAL A 262 23.99 35.94 -95.21
N GLN A 263 24.07 34.61 -95.34
CA GLN A 263 24.02 33.92 -96.64
C GLN A 263 22.70 34.17 -97.39
N ARG A 264 21.57 34.22 -96.66
CA ARG A 264 20.26 34.57 -97.20
C ARG A 264 20.27 35.97 -97.81
N LEU A 265 20.81 36.96 -97.08
CA LEU A 265 20.91 38.35 -97.54
C LEU A 265 21.87 38.52 -98.73
N THR A 266 22.98 37.77 -98.79
CA THR A 266 23.90 37.77 -99.94
C THR A 266 23.20 37.32 -101.23
N THR A 267 22.36 36.28 -101.14
CA THR A 267 21.61 35.76 -102.29
C THR A 267 20.59 36.80 -102.78
N GLN A 268 19.95 37.52 -101.87
CA GLN A 268 18.98 38.56 -102.19
C GLN A 268 19.61 39.76 -102.93
N LEU A 269 20.84 40.15 -102.59
CA LEU A 269 21.56 41.22 -103.30
C LEU A 269 21.92 40.84 -104.75
N ALA A 270 22.14 39.55 -105.05
CA ALA A 270 22.39 39.07 -106.40
C ALA A 270 21.14 39.06 -107.30
N GLU A 271 19.97 38.79 -106.73
CA GLU A 271 18.68 38.81 -107.44
C GLU A 271 18.24 40.23 -107.85
N ILE A 272 18.62 41.24 -107.05
CA ILE A 272 18.33 42.66 -107.32
C ILE A 272 19.01 43.14 -108.62
N ALA A 273 20.24 42.68 -108.91
CA ALA A 273 20.99 43.06 -110.10
C ALA A 273 20.36 42.57 -111.42
N ALA A 274 19.62 41.46 -111.40
CA ALA A 274 18.94 40.91 -112.58
C ALA A 274 17.62 41.64 -112.93
N ALA A 275 17.04 42.39 -111.99
CA ALA A 275 15.72 43.00 -112.13
C ALA A 275 15.69 44.31 -112.96
N GLN A 276 16.85 44.89 -113.33
CA GLN A 276 16.95 46.19 -114.03
C GLN A 276 16.44 46.20 -115.48
N SER A 277 16.30 45.04 -116.14
CA SER A 277 15.99 44.94 -117.58
C SER A 277 14.49 44.91 -117.91
N ASP A 278 13.60 44.65 -116.95
CA ASP A 278 12.23 44.16 -117.23
C ASP A 278 11.09 45.12 -116.80
N VAL A 279 11.40 46.30 -116.26
CA VAL A 279 10.40 47.16 -115.57
C VAL A 279 9.56 48.04 -116.51
N ALA A 280 10.11 48.50 -117.65
CA ALA A 280 9.52 49.59 -118.44
C ALA A 280 8.11 49.32 -119.04
N PRO A 281 7.73 48.13 -119.54
CA PRO A 281 6.45 47.94 -120.23
C PRO A 281 5.26 47.60 -119.32
N LEU A 282 5.47 47.44 -118.01
CA LEU A 282 4.40 47.01 -117.09
C LEU A 282 3.66 48.18 -116.41
N LEU A 283 4.29 49.37 -116.28
CA LEU A 283 3.80 50.51 -115.47
C LEU A 283 2.47 51.14 -115.95
N GLU A 284 2.08 50.95 -117.21
CA GLU A 284 0.82 51.47 -117.75
C GLU A 284 -0.44 50.70 -117.29
N ALA A 285 -0.30 49.46 -116.79
CA ALA A 285 -1.43 48.56 -116.60
C ALA A 285 -2.17 48.67 -115.23
N ILE A 286 -1.72 49.51 -114.29
CA ILE A 286 -2.11 49.40 -112.86
C ILE A 286 -2.66 50.68 -112.22
N ALA A 287 -3.03 51.67 -113.04
CA ALA A 287 -3.57 52.96 -112.57
C ALA A 287 -4.74 52.89 -111.53
N PRO A 288 -5.64 51.88 -111.48
CA PRO A 288 -6.76 51.88 -110.52
C PRO A 288 -6.48 51.35 -109.10
N LEU A 289 -5.30 50.79 -108.81
CA LEU A 289 -5.04 50.00 -107.58
C LEU A 289 -5.07 50.76 -106.23
N PRO A 290 -4.65 52.05 -106.11
CA PRO A 290 -4.56 52.72 -104.81
C PRO A 290 -5.90 52.87 -104.08
N GLN A 291 -6.98 53.14 -104.83
CA GLN A 291 -8.32 53.37 -104.28
C GLN A 291 -8.97 52.08 -103.75
N LEU A 292 -8.61 50.91 -104.30
CA LEU A 292 -9.12 49.61 -103.86
C LEU A 292 -8.41 49.09 -102.60
N ARG A 293 -7.16 49.52 -102.34
CA ARG A 293 -6.37 49.14 -101.14
C ARG A 293 -6.81 49.83 -99.86
N GLU A 294 -7.21 51.08 -99.95
CA GLU A 294 -7.70 51.85 -98.82
C GLU A 294 -8.99 51.24 -98.24
N ALA A 295 -9.85 50.71 -99.13
CA ALA A 295 -11.05 49.96 -98.72
C ALA A 295 -10.73 48.57 -98.11
N LEU A 296 -9.67 47.90 -98.54
CA LEU A 296 -9.25 46.58 -98.03
C LEU A 296 -8.55 46.67 -96.66
N THR A 297 -7.67 47.66 -96.47
CA THR A 297 -6.94 47.89 -95.21
C THR A 297 -7.86 48.19 -94.03
N LEU A 298 -8.96 48.91 -94.26
CA LEU A 298 -10.00 49.11 -93.25
C LEU A 298 -10.66 47.77 -92.84
N GLN A 299 -10.93 46.87 -93.79
CA GLN A 299 -11.53 45.56 -93.50
C GLN A 299 -10.55 44.56 -92.86
N ASP A 300 -9.27 44.57 -93.20
CA ASP A 300 -8.25 43.72 -92.55
C ASP A 300 -8.04 44.11 -91.06
N SER A 301 -8.12 45.40 -90.74
CA SER A 301 -8.04 45.88 -89.35
C SER A 301 -9.25 45.43 -88.51
N LEU A 302 -10.45 45.42 -89.11
CA LEU A 302 -11.68 44.92 -88.48
C LEU A 302 -11.67 43.38 -88.36
N ALA A 303 -11.10 42.65 -89.32
CA ALA A 303 -10.93 41.19 -89.25
C ALA A 303 -9.97 40.76 -88.14
N THR A 304 -8.86 41.50 -87.96
CA THR A 304 -7.86 41.25 -86.90
C THR A 304 -8.44 41.53 -85.51
N ALA A 305 -9.22 42.61 -85.38
CA ALA A 305 -9.96 42.91 -84.15
C ALA A 305 -11.01 41.83 -83.83
N GLU A 306 -11.68 41.27 -84.84
CA GLU A 306 -12.67 40.20 -84.67
C GLU A 306 -12.04 38.85 -84.25
N SER A 307 -10.89 38.47 -84.82
CA SER A 307 -10.15 37.26 -84.39
C SER A 307 -9.63 37.38 -82.94
N ARG A 308 -9.17 38.58 -82.55
CA ARG A 308 -8.75 38.88 -81.17
C ARG A 308 -9.92 38.90 -80.20
N ARG A 309 -11.09 39.38 -80.64
CA ARG A 309 -12.37 39.29 -79.89
C ARG A 309 -12.76 37.84 -79.65
N GLN A 310 -12.70 36.96 -80.66
CA GLN A 310 -13.01 35.52 -80.50
C GLN A 310 -12.07 34.83 -79.49
N THR A 311 -10.77 35.12 -79.54
CA THR A 311 -9.79 34.55 -78.60
C THR A 311 -10.04 35.00 -77.16
N LEU A 312 -10.37 36.28 -76.95
CA LEU A 312 -10.67 36.81 -75.62
C LEU A 312 -12.02 36.34 -75.10
N LEU A 313 -13.01 36.12 -75.96
CA LEU A 313 -14.30 35.51 -75.58
C LEU A 313 -14.14 34.06 -75.12
N GLU A 314 -13.31 33.27 -75.78
CA GLU A 314 -13.02 31.88 -75.35
C GLU A 314 -12.30 31.86 -74.00
N ARG A 315 -11.33 32.77 -73.80
CA ARG A 315 -10.64 32.92 -72.50
C ARG A 315 -11.58 33.40 -71.40
N LEU A 316 -12.48 34.34 -71.71
CA LEU A 316 -13.51 34.82 -70.78
C LEU A 316 -14.44 33.67 -70.36
N ARG A 317 -14.86 32.83 -71.32
CA ARG A 317 -15.69 31.66 -71.06
C ARG A 317 -14.98 30.66 -70.15
N SER A 318 -13.73 30.32 -70.46
CA SER A 318 -12.94 29.36 -69.68
C SER A 318 -12.72 29.81 -68.22
N VAL A 319 -12.37 31.08 -67.99
CA VAL A 319 -12.15 31.61 -66.63
C VAL A 319 -13.50 31.81 -65.90
N ALA A 320 -14.60 32.09 -66.61
CA ALA A 320 -15.93 32.17 -66.01
C ALA A 320 -16.41 30.79 -65.54
N GLU A 321 -16.18 29.73 -66.33
CA GLU A 321 -16.46 28.35 -65.93
C GLU A 321 -15.59 27.90 -64.74
N GLU A 322 -14.34 28.36 -64.66
CA GLU A 322 -13.47 28.16 -63.49
C GLU A 322 -14.03 28.84 -62.23
N GLU A 323 -14.46 30.10 -62.32
CA GLU A 323 -15.01 30.88 -61.20
C GLU A 323 -16.33 30.30 -60.67
N VAL A 324 -17.22 29.85 -61.57
CA VAL A 324 -18.46 29.16 -61.19
C VAL A 324 -18.16 27.86 -60.42
N ARG A 325 -17.23 27.02 -60.90
CA ARG A 325 -16.85 25.78 -60.21
C ARG A 325 -16.24 26.03 -58.83
N LEU A 326 -15.38 27.05 -58.71
CA LEU A 326 -14.76 27.44 -57.43
C LEU A 326 -15.82 27.97 -56.45
N ASN A 327 -16.81 28.74 -56.93
CA ASN A 327 -17.92 29.22 -56.11
C ASN A 327 -18.83 28.10 -55.62
N GLU A 328 -19.21 27.16 -56.50
CA GLU A 328 -20.02 26.00 -56.12
C GLU A 328 -19.33 25.13 -55.07
N ARG A 329 -18.02 24.89 -55.23
CA ARG A 329 -17.22 24.13 -54.26
C ARG A 329 -17.02 24.87 -52.95
N GLY A 330 -16.81 26.19 -53.00
CA GLY A 330 -16.71 27.04 -51.81
C GLY A 330 -18.01 27.06 -50.99
N ALA A 331 -19.17 27.18 -51.66
CA ALA A 331 -20.48 27.15 -51.01
C ALA A 331 -20.77 25.82 -50.31
N GLN A 332 -20.30 24.69 -50.86
CA GLN A 332 -20.44 23.37 -50.22
C GLN A 332 -19.65 23.23 -48.90
N LEU A 333 -18.58 24.01 -48.74
CA LEU A 333 -17.67 23.92 -47.58
C LEU A 333 -17.83 25.12 -46.62
N GLU A 334 -18.72 26.06 -46.92
CA GLU A 334 -18.89 27.30 -46.16
C GLU A 334 -19.26 27.08 -44.69
N THR A 335 -19.96 25.98 -44.38
CA THR A 335 -20.32 25.60 -43.01
C THR A 335 -19.20 24.89 -42.24
N ALA A 336 -18.10 24.50 -42.88
CA ALA A 336 -17.02 23.74 -42.24
C ALA A 336 -16.40 24.45 -41.02
N PRO A 337 -16.14 25.77 -41.03
CA PRO A 337 -15.61 26.49 -39.86
C PRO A 337 -16.58 26.54 -38.66
N GLN A 338 -17.89 26.43 -38.90
CA GLN A 338 -18.88 26.33 -37.82
C GLN A 338 -18.93 24.91 -37.26
N LEU A 339 -18.92 23.90 -38.15
CA LEU A 339 -18.84 22.49 -37.76
C LEU A 339 -17.56 22.18 -36.98
N GLU A 340 -16.44 22.85 -37.27
CA GLU A 340 -15.19 22.71 -36.51
C GLU A 340 -15.36 23.19 -35.07
N ARG A 341 -15.96 24.39 -34.89
CA ARG A 341 -16.24 24.94 -33.56
C ARG A 341 -17.18 24.04 -32.76
N ASP A 342 -18.25 23.56 -33.39
CA ASP A 342 -19.21 22.65 -32.74
C ASP A 342 -18.58 21.31 -32.37
N ALA A 343 -17.72 20.77 -33.23
CA ALA A 343 -16.98 19.54 -32.97
C ALA A 343 -15.98 19.70 -31.82
N LEU A 344 -15.27 20.84 -31.73
CA LEU A 344 -14.35 21.14 -30.63
C LEU A 344 -15.07 21.24 -29.28
N VAL A 345 -16.22 21.91 -29.24
CA VAL A 345 -17.07 21.96 -28.03
C VAL A 345 -17.56 20.55 -27.65
N THR A 346 -18.03 19.79 -28.63
CA THR A 346 -18.50 18.41 -28.40
C THR A 346 -17.38 17.52 -27.84
N ILE A 347 -16.17 17.57 -28.42
CA ILE A 347 -15.01 16.83 -27.91
C ILE A 347 -14.65 17.26 -26.49
N ALA A 348 -14.70 18.55 -26.17
CA ALA A 348 -14.44 19.03 -24.81
C ALA A 348 -15.45 18.44 -23.80
N THR A 349 -16.74 18.41 -24.15
CA THR A 349 -17.78 17.80 -23.29
C THR A 349 -17.60 16.29 -23.12
N LEU A 350 -17.31 15.56 -24.20
CA LEU A 350 -17.07 14.11 -24.14
C LEU A 350 -15.80 13.76 -23.36
N ARG A 351 -14.73 14.56 -23.47
CA ARG A 351 -13.52 14.40 -22.65
C ARG A 351 -13.79 14.62 -21.16
N ALA A 352 -14.63 15.60 -20.82
CA ALA A 352 -15.05 15.80 -19.43
C ALA A 352 -15.87 14.61 -18.90
N ALA A 353 -16.75 14.04 -19.73
CA ALA A 353 -17.52 12.85 -19.37
C ALA A 353 -16.63 11.60 -19.21
N LEU A 354 -15.62 11.42 -20.09
CA LEU A 354 -14.63 10.36 -19.97
C LEU A 354 -13.84 10.47 -18.67
N LEU A 355 -13.37 11.67 -18.33
CA LEU A 355 -12.65 11.92 -17.08
C LEU A 355 -13.51 11.56 -15.85
N ALA A 356 -14.78 11.93 -15.86
CA ALA A 356 -15.72 11.58 -14.79
C ALA A 356 -15.94 10.06 -14.71
N ALA A 357 -16.03 9.35 -15.85
CA ALA A 357 -16.15 7.90 -15.88
C ALA A 357 -14.88 7.20 -15.34
N GLU A 358 -13.69 7.71 -15.66
CA GLU A 358 -12.42 7.22 -15.12
C GLU A 358 -12.31 7.41 -13.60
N GLN A 359 -12.70 8.58 -13.09
CA GLN A 359 -12.72 8.86 -11.65
C GLN A 359 -13.67 7.95 -10.88
N ASN A 360 -14.87 7.72 -11.42
CA ASN A 360 -15.85 6.83 -10.81
C ASN A 360 -15.37 5.38 -10.79
N LEU A 361 -14.77 4.91 -11.89
CA LEU A 361 -14.18 3.57 -11.98
C LEU A 361 -13.05 3.39 -10.96
N GLU A 362 -12.15 4.38 -10.84
CA GLU A 362 -11.04 4.30 -9.89
C GLU A 362 -11.53 4.29 -8.44
N THR A 363 -12.55 5.09 -8.11
CA THR A 363 -13.14 5.13 -6.77
C THR A 363 -13.77 3.79 -6.38
N GLU A 364 -14.56 3.19 -7.26
CA GLU A 364 -15.18 1.87 -7.02
C GLU A 364 -14.15 0.74 -6.98
N ARG A 365 -13.15 0.77 -7.87
CA ARG A 365 -12.08 -0.23 -7.91
C ARG A 365 -11.21 -0.20 -6.65
N THR A 366 -10.84 1.00 -6.19
CA THR A 366 -10.07 1.17 -4.95
C THR A 366 -10.88 0.73 -3.73
N GLY A 367 -12.18 1.01 -3.69
CA GLY A 367 -13.10 0.50 -2.68
C GLY A 367 -13.14 -1.04 -2.65
N TRP A 368 -13.32 -1.67 -3.81
CA TRP A 368 -13.32 -3.14 -3.93
C TRP A 368 -12.01 -3.78 -3.47
N VAL A 369 -10.86 -3.25 -3.89
CA VAL A 369 -9.54 -3.76 -3.49
C VAL A 369 -9.35 -3.64 -1.97
N ARG A 370 -9.75 -2.52 -1.37
CA ARG A 370 -9.68 -2.31 0.08
C ARG A 370 -10.55 -3.31 0.83
N ASP A 371 -11.80 -3.49 0.42
CA ASP A 371 -12.75 -4.41 1.08
C ASP A 371 -12.26 -5.87 0.99
N ARG A 372 -11.60 -6.24 -0.12
CA ARG A 372 -10.98 -7.56 -0.27
C ARG A 372 -9.80 -7.74 0.67
N GLN A 373 -8.91 -6.74 0.75
CA GLN A 373 -7.74 -6.77 1.63
C GLN A 373 -8.13 -6.81 3.12
N GLU A 374 -9.19 -6.10 3.50
CA GLU A 374 -9.75 -6.16 4.85
C GLU A 374 -10.28 -7.56 5.17
N ALA A 375 -11.04 -8.18 4.25
CA ALA A 375 -11.55 -9.53 4.43
C ALA A 375 -10.43 -10.59 4.48
N GLU A 376 -9.35 -10.44 3.68
CA GLU A 376 -8.16 -11.30 3.73
C GLU A 376 -7.48 -11.22 5.11
N THR A 377 -7.28 -9.99 5.61
CA THR A 377 -6.62 -9.75 6.90
C THR A 377 -7.46 -10.30 8.07
N ARG A 378 -8.78 -10.08 8.05
CA ARG A 378 -9.69 -10.61 9.08
C ARG A 378 -9.73 -12.14 9.09
N LEU A 379 -9.78 -12.76 7.91
CA LEU A 379 -9.77 -14.22 7.80
C LEU A 379 -8.47 -14.82 8.36
N GLU A 380 -7.32 -14.20 8.08
CA GLU A 380 -6.04 -14.69 8.58
C GLU A 380 -5.95 -14.56 10.11
N SER A 381 -6.40 -13.43 10.67
CA SER A 381 -6.51 -13.26 12.13
C SER A 381 -7.41 -14.34 12.77
N LEU A 382 -8.53 -14.67 12.14
CA LEU A 382 -9.46 -15.70 12.64
C LEU A 382 -8.88 -17.11 12.51
N ARG A 383 -8.06 -17.39 11.49
CA ARG A 383 -7.34 -18.68 11.36
C ARG A 383 -6.34 -18.89 12.48
N VAL A 384 -5.59 -17.86 12.84
CA VAL A 384 -4.64 -17.90 13.97
C VAL A 384 -5.39 -18.18 15.27
N GLN A 385 -6.50 -17.45 15.52
CA GLN A 385 -7.34 -17.68 16.69
C GLN A 385 -7.96 -19.07 16.73
N TYR A 386 -8.43 -19.59 15.58
CA TYR A 386 -8.97 -20.94 15.47
C TYR A 386 -7.90 -21.99 15.82
N ALA A 387 -6.68 -21.86 15.28
CA ALA A 387 -5.59 -22.81 15.56
C ALA A 387 -5.19 -22.82 17.05
N GLU A 388 -5.21 -21.66 17.70
CA GLU A 388 -4.95 -21.53 19.13
C GLU A 388 -6.05 -22.21 19.97
N LEU A 389 -7.32 -21.90 19.70
CA LEU A 389 -8.47 -22.50 20.38
C LEU A 389 -8.60 -24.00 20.11
N GLU A 390 -8.28 -24.46 18.90
CA GLU A 390 -8.32 -25.88 18.52
C GLU A 390 -7.21 -26.64 19.22
N GLY A 391 -6.02 -26.04 19.35
CA GLY A 391 -4.92 -26.56 20.16
C GLY A 391 -5.30 -26.69 21.64
N GLN A 392 -5.98 -25.69 22.20
CA GLN A 392 -6.49 -25.73 23.58
C GLN A 392 -7.57 -26.83 23.75
N HIS A 393 -8.52 -26.93 22.82
CA HIS A 393 -9.59 -27.93 22.84
C HIS A 393 -9.06 -29.37 22.66
N THR A 394 -8.13 -29.61 21.74
CA THR A 394 -7.52 -30.94 21.53
C THR A 394 -6.66 -31.37 22.71
N THR A 395 -5.89 -30.44 23.29
CA THR A 395 -5.15 -30.70 24.53
C THR A 395 -6.12 -31.09 25.65
N MET A 396 -7.22 -30.36 25.80
CA MET A 396 -8.25 -30.64 26.80
C MET A 396 -8.94 -32.00 26.58
N LYS A 397 -9.25 -32.34 25.33
CA LYS A 397 -9.93 -33.60 24.96
C LYS A 397 -9.03 -34.84 25.10
N GLY A 398 -7.73 -34.69 24.83
CA GLY A 398 -6.74 -35.76 24.97
C GLY A 398 -6.40 -36.11 26.43
N LEU A 399 -6.72 -35.21 27.36
CA LEU A 399 -6.53 -35.40 28.79
C LEU A 399 -7.64 -36.32 29.38
N GLY A 400 -8.91 -36.23 28.94
CA GLY A 400 -10.02 -37.07 29.44
C GLY A 400 -10.83 -36.49 30.63
N GLU A 401 -11.91 -37.16 31.08
CA GLU A 401 -12.81 -36.63 32.14
C GLU A 401 -12.17 -36.52 33.53
N GLU A 402 -11.18 -37.37 33.82
CA GLU A 402 -10.53 -37.47 35.14
C GLU A 402 -9.20 -36.72 35.24
N THR A 403 -8.80 -35.97 34.21
CA THR A 403 -7.54 -35.24 34.23
C THR A 403 -7.67 -33.82 34.77
N PRO A 404 -6.56 -33.28 35.29
CA PRO A 404 -6.53 -31.95 35.87
C PRO A 404 -6.66 -30.89 34.77
N CYS A 405 -7.54 -29.90 34.97
CA CYS A 405 -7.64 -28.75 34.06
C CYS A 405 -6.27 -28.11 33.78
N PRO A 406 -5.89 -27.87 32.51
CA PRO A 406 -4.55 -27.38 32.15
C PRO A 406 -4.24 -25.98 32.70
N THR A 407 -5.26 -25.23 33.13
CA THR A 407 -5.11 -23.92 33.77
C THR A 407 -5.07 -24.00 35.30
N CYS A 408 -5.85 -24.90 35.93
CA CYS A 408 -6.06 -24.90 37.39
C CYS A 408 -5.86 -26.24 38.13
N GLY A 409 -5.60 -27.35 37.44
CA GLY A 409 -5.14 -28.61 38.03
C GLY A 409 -6.17 -29.41 38.83
N ARG A 410 -7.48 -29.16 38.69
CA ARG A 410 -8.53 -30.00 39.32
C ARG A 410 -9.14 -30.98 38.32
N PRO A 411 -9.47 -32.23 38.72
CA PRO A 411 -10.14 -33.19 37.84
C PRO A 411 -11.47 -32.59 37.41
N LEU A 412 -11.62 -32.45 36.10
CA LEU A 412 -12.70 -31.64 35.55
C LEU A 412 -14.08 -32.26 35.76
N GLY A 413 -14.20 -33.59 35.90
CA GLY A 413 -15.43 -34.28 36.31
C GLY A 413 -16.67 -33.72 35.62
N GLN A 414 -17.62 -33.17 36.40
CA GLN A 414 -18.86 -32.57 35.87
C GLN A 414 -18.65 -31.28 35.05
N SER A 415 -17.56 -30.55 35.24
CA SER A 415 -17.23 -29.29 34.55
C SER A 415 -16.41 -29.50 33.27
N TYR A 416 -15.88 -30.71 33.04
CA TYR A 416 -15.15 -31.09 31.82
C TYR A 416 -15.95 -30.78 30.57
N HIS A 417 -17.18 -31.28 30.57
CA HIS A 417 -18.14 -31.04 29.52
C HIS A 417 -18.43 -29.54 29.37
N SER A 418 -18.64 -28.79 30.45
CA SER A 418 -18.92 -27.34 30.34
C SER A 418 -17.77 -26.51 29.76
N VAL A 419 -16.51 -26.87 30.00
CA VAL A 419 -15.35 -26.15 29.47
C VAL A 419 -15.08 -26.57 28.02
N LEU A 420 -15.25 -27.86 27.71
CA LEU A 420 -15.25 -28.31 26.33
C LEU A 420 -16.39 -27.68 25.53
N ASP A 421 -17.58 -27.57 26.09
CA ASP A 421 -18.73 -26.90 25.48
C ASP A 421 -18.44 -25.42 25.26
N LEU A 422 -17.83 -24.71 26.22
CA LEU A 422 -17.44 -23.32 26.04
C LEU A 422 -16.38 -23.13 24.94
N LEU A 423 -15.34 -23.98 24.93
CA LEU A 423 -14.31 -23.95 23.88
C LEU A 423 -14.89 -24.36 22.53
N THR A 424 -15.86 -25.27 22.52
CA THR A 424 -16.61 -25.70 21.33
C THR A 424 -17.46 -24.54 20.81
N ASP A 425 -18.18 -23.83 21.67
CA ASP A 425 -18.96 -22.63 21.32
C ASP A 425 -18.07 -21.50 20.78
N GLN A 426 -16.89 -21.29 21.38
CA GLN A 426 -15.93 -20.31 20.89
C GLN A 426 -15.31 -20.73 19.55
N LEU A 427 -14.98 -22.01 19.39
CA LEU A 427 -14.53 -22.56 18.11
C LEU A 427 -15.61 -22.48 17.04
N GLU A 428 -16.87 -22.74 17.38
CA GLU A 428 -18.01 -22.56 16.48
C GLU A 428 -18.16 -21.10 16.09
N THR A 429 -18.05 -20.16 17.04
CA THR A 429 -18.13 -18.72 16.76
C THR A 429 -17.04 -18.28 15.78
N VAL A 430 -15.77 -18.61 16.08
CA VAL A 430 -14.63 -18.27 15.21
C VAL A 430 -14.74 -18.98 13.84
N LYS A 431 -15.28 -20.20 13.81
CA LYS A 431 -15.51 -20.95 12.57
C LYS A 431 -16.63 -20.33 11.73
N VAL A 432 -17.71 -19.85 12.35
CA VAL A 432 -18.80 -19.14 11.67
C VAL A 432 -18.29 -17.83 11.11
N ASP A 433 -17.58 -17.02 11.90
CA ASP A 433 -16.97 -15.77 11.45
C ASP A 433 -15.92 -16.01 10.35
N GLY A 434 -15.08 -17.03 10.52
CA GLY A 434 -14.09 -17.44 9.51
C GLY A 434 -14.74 -17.91 8.22
N ASN A 435 -15.86 -18.63 8.29
CA ASN A 435 -16.64 -19.02 7.12
C ASN A 435 -17.28 -17.81 6.44
N TYR A 436 -17.78 -16.84 7.21
CA TYR A 436 -18.32 -15.59 6.69
C TYR A 436 -17.27 -14.82 5.88
N TYR A 437 -16.07 -14.59 6.43
CA TYR A 437 -15.01 -13.88 5.71
C TYR A 437 -14.44 -14.68 4.53
N ARG A 438 -14.42 -16.02 4.63
CA ARG A 438 -14.06 -16.89 3.48
C ARG A 438 -15.06 -16.75 2.34
N GLN A 439 -16.36 -16.80 2.65
CA GLN A 439 -17.42 -16.63 1.66
C GLN A 439 -17.44 -15.21 1.09
N ARG A 440 -17.15 -14.20 1.92
CA ARG A 440 -16.97 -12.81 1.50
C ARG A 440 -15.80 -12.66 0.53
N LEU A 441 -14.69 -13.36 0.74
CA LEU A 441 -13.55 -13.38 -0.19
C LEU A 441 -13.87 -14.10 -1.49
N GLU A 442 -14.63 -15.20 -1.46
CA GLU A 442 -15.11 -15.84 -2.68
C GLU A 442 -16.04 -14.93 -3.49
N GLN A 443 -16.90 -14.15 -2.82
CA GLN A 443 -17.72 -13.13 -3.47
C GLN A 443 -16.88 -12.00 -4.07
N LEU A 444 -15.83 -11.55 -3.36
CA LEU A 444 -14.91 -10.49 -3.80
C LEU A 444 -13.79 -10.98 -4.73
N ALA A 445 -13.69 -12.29 -4.98
CA ALA A 445 -12.68 -12.87 -5.86
C ALA A 445 -12.95 -12.54 -7.33
N LYS A 446 -14.22 -12.37 -7.68
CA LYS A 446 -14.64 -11.84 -8.99
C LYS A 446 -14.83 -10.33 -8.88
N THR A 447 -14.48 -9.64 -9.97
CA THR A 447 -14.76 -8.22 -10.12
C THR A 447 -16.27 -7.97 -9.94
N PRO A 448 -16.67 -6.95 -9.17
CA PRO A 448 -18.09 -6.60 -9.03
C PRO A 448 -18.68 -6.13 -10.37
N GLU A 449 -19.94 -6.46 -10.63
CA GLU A 449 -20.67 -5.98 -11.81
C GLU A 449 -20.67 -4.45 -11.93
N SER A 450 -20.62 -3.72 -10.80
CA SER A 450 -20.49 -2.26 -10.79
C SER A 450 -19.20 -1.77 -11.43
N VAL A 451 -18.08 -2.44 -11.16
CA VAL A 451 -16.77 -2.11 -11.72
C VAL A 451 -16.71 -2.48 -13.19
N ASP A 452 -17.25 -3.65 -13.58
CA ASP A 452 -17.32 -4.07 -14.98
C ASP A 452 -18.19 -3.10 -15.82
N LEU A 453 -19.35 -2.69 -15.31
CA LEU A 453 -20.23 -1.71 -15.96
C LEU A 453 -19.56 -0.34 -16.11
N LEU A 454 -18.82 0.11 -15.09
CA LEU A 454 -18.06 1.36 -15.16
C LEU A 454 -16.91 1.24 -16.16
N GLU A 455 -16.28 0.07 -16.27
CA GLU A 455 -15.23 -0.17 -17.25
C GLU A 455 -15.76 -0.17 -18.69
N GLU A 456 -16.94 -0.73 -18.92
CA GLU A 456 -17.68 -0.65 -20.19
C GLU A 456 -18.06 0.80 -20.53
N ARG A 457 -18.59 1.56 -19.56
CA ARG A 457 -18.92 2.99 -19.74
C ARG A 457 -17.68 3.82 -20.10
N ARG A 458 -16.55 3.59 -19.43
CA ARG A 458 -15.27 4.24 -19.77
C ARG A 458 -14.86 3.89 -21.21
N ARG A 459 -14.94 2.61 -21.61
CA ARG A 459 -14.61 2.19 -22.98
C ARG A 459 -15.52 2.84 -24.03
N ALA A 460 -16.82 2.91 -23.76
CA ALA A 460 -17.78 3.56 -24.64
C ALA A 460 -17.47 5.05 -24.81
N ALA A 461 -17.27 5.78 -23.70
CA ALA A 461 -16.92 7.20 -23.72
C ALA A 461 -15.59 7.44 -24.47
N GLN A 462 -14.59 6.58 -24.28
CA GLN A 462 -13.31 6.68 -24.97
C GLN A 462 -13.46 6.47 -26.49
N GLN A 463 -14.29 5.51 -26.90
CA GLN A 463 -14.59 5.27 -28.31
C GLN A 463 -15.33 6.44 -28.96
N GLU A 464 -16.27 7.07 -28.24
CA GLU A 464 -16.99 8.26 -28.70
C GLU A 464 -16.07 9.48 -28.88
N VAL A 465 -15.17 9.75 -27.93
CA VAL A 465 -14.14 10.80 -28.05
C VAL A 465 -13.29 10.54 -29.30
N ALA A 466 -12.76 9.33 -29.44
CA ALA A 466 -11.92 8.97 -30.58
C ALA A 466 -12.66 9.07 -31.93
N ALA A 467 -13.96 8.78 -31.95
CA ALA A 467 -14.78 8.94 -33.15
C ALA A 467 -14.98 10.41 -33.53
N GLN A 468 -15.22 11.30 -32.56
CA GLN A 468 -15.36 12.73 -32.82
C GLN A 468 -14.03 13.38 -33.20
N GLU A 469 -12.90 12.96 -32.60
CA GLU A 469 -11.56 13.44 -32.99
C GLU A 469 -11.23 13.08 -34.45
N ARG A 470 -11.54 11.84 -34.89
CA ARG A 470 -11.40 11.45 -36.31
C ARG A 470 -12.29 12.29 -37.23
N ARG A 471 -13.49 12.66 -36.77
CA ARG A 471 -14.40 13.53 -37.52
C ARG A 471 -13.86 14.97 -37.61
N LEU A 472 -13.28 15.49 -36.53
CA LEU A 472 -12.65 16.82 -36.49
C LEU A 472 -11.54 16.94 -37.52
N VAL A 473 -10.67 15.93 -37.66
CA VAL A 473 -9.61 15.94 -38.69
C VAL A 473 -10.17 16.11 -40.10
N LYS A 474 -11.29 15.44 -40.42
CA LYS A 474 -11.96 15.59 -41.73
C LYS A 474 -12.51 17.01 -41.93
N ILE A 475 -13.07 17.60 -40.88
CA ILE A 475 -13.61 18.96 -40.90
C ILE A 475 -12.47 19.98 -41.03
N GLN A 476 -11.35 19.79 -40.34
CA GLN A 476 -10.16 20.64 -40.43
C GLN A 476 -9.55 20.66 -41.83
N ASN A 477 -9.50 19.50 -42.49
CA ASN A 477 -9.08 19.43 -43.89
C ASN A 477 -10.02 20.21 -44.81
N ALA A 478 -11.34 20.16 -44.57
CA ALA A 478 -12.33 20.93 -45.31
C ALA A 478 -12.20 22.46 -45.06
N VAL A 479 -11.85 22.87 -43.84
CA VAL A 479 -11.57 24.29 -43.51
C VAL A 479 -10.30 24.78 -44.21
N ALA A 480 -9.24 23.96 -44.24
CA ALA A 480 -8.02 24.27 -44.99
C ALA A 480 -8.27 24.35 -46.51
N GLU A 481 -9.09 23.45 -47.06
CA GLU A 481 -9.52 23.49 -48.46
C GLU A 481 -10.29 24.78 -48.78
N LEU A 482 -11.23 25.18 -47.91
CA LEU A 482 -12.01 26.42 -48.06
C LEU A 482 -11.10 27.67 -48.11
N ALA A 483 -10.06 27.73 -47.26
CA ALA A 483 -9.11 28.82 -47.25
C ALA A 483 -8.34 28.93 -48.59
N GLY A 484 -7.87 27.79 -49.13
CA GLY A 484 -7.19 27.76 -50.43
C GLY A 484 -8.11 28.12 -51.61
N LEU A 485 -9.39 27.73 -51.56
CA LEU A 485 -10.39 28.09 -52.57
C LEU A 485 -10.68 29.60 -52.61
N HIS A 486 -10.62 30.28 -51.45
CA HIS A 486 -10.82 31.72 -51.37
C HIS A 486 -9.76 32.50 -52.17
N ASP A 487 -8.49 32.12 -52.04
CA ASP A 487 -7.37 32.74 -52.76
C ASP A 487 -7.47 32.50 -54.27
N GLN A 488 -7.81 31.26 -54.66
CA GLN A 488 -8.01 30.88 -56.07
C GLN A 488 -9.16 31.66 -56.72
N ARG A 489 -10.28 31.82 -56.01
CA ARG A 489 -11.42 32.62 -56.48
C ARG A 489 -11.01 34.07 -56.71
N THR A 490 -10.31 34.67 -55.74
CA THR A 490 -9.89 36.08 -55.83
C THR A 490 -9.00 36.31 -57.06
N ASN A 491 -8.11 35.38 -57.36
CA ASN A 491 -7.28 35.40 -58.57
C ASN A 491 -8.12 35.23 -59.87
N ALA A 492 -9.05 34.27 -59.90
CA ALA A 492 -9.95 34.06 -61.03
C ALA A 492 -10.83 35.30 -61.33
N THR A 493 -11.39 35.93 -60.30
CA THR A 493 -12.17 37.18 -60.43
C THR A 493 -11.34 38.33 -60.99
N GLY A 494 -10.08 38.47 -60.56
CA GLY A 494 -9.14 39.47 -61.10
C GLY A 494 -8.85 39.25 -62.60
N ARG A 495 -8.61 37.99 -63.00
CA ARG A 495 -8.41 37.63 -64.42
C ARG A 495 -9.65 37.88 -65.28
N LEU A 496 -10.85 37.68 -64.75
CA LEU A 496 -12.11 37.98 -65.45
C LEU A 496 -12.31 39.48 -65.67
N ALA A 497 -12.04 40.29 -64.64
CA ALA A 497 -12.16 41.75 -64.74
C ALA A 497 -11.22 42.31 -65.83
N GLU A 498 -9.98 41.82 -65.87
CA GLU A 498 -8.99 42.24 -66.86
C GLU A 498 -9.38 41.80 -68.29
N THR A 499 -9.87 40.57 -68.44
CA THR A 499 -10.29 40.05 -69.76
C THR A 499 -11.51 40.81 -70.30
N ARG A 500 -12.46 41.20 -69.43
CA ARG A 500 -13.62 42.04 -69.81
C ARG A 500 -13.21 43.44 -70.26
N ARG A 501 -12.24 44.05 -69.57
CA ARG A 501 -11.69 45.37 -69.92
C ARG A 501 -11.12 45.37 -71.33
N LEU A 502 -10.28 44.39 -71.65
CA LEU A 502 -9.66 44.22 -72.97
C LEU A 502 -10.67 43.97 -74.10
N LEU A 503 -11.83 43.36 -73.79
CA LEU A 503 -12.92 43.15 -74.76
C LEU A 503 -13.68 44.43 -75.13
N GLY A 504 -13.81 45.36 -74.18
CA GLY A 504 -14.49 46.65 -74.38
C GLY A 504 -13.73 47.64 -75.26
N GLU A 505 -12.42 47.46 -75.41
CA GLU A 505 -11.54 48.35 -76.17
C GLU A 505 -11.47 48.03 -77.68
N LEU A 506 -12.12 46.94 -78.14
CA LEU A 506 -12.02 46.47 -79.52
C LEU A 506 -13.12 47.07 -80.44
N PRO A 507 -12.79 47.53 -81.68
CA PRO A 507 -13.75 48.05 -82.66
C PRO A 507 -14.67 46.97 -83.26
N SER A 508 -15.87 47.34 -83.76
CA SER A 508 -16.89 46.42 -84.31
C SER A 508 -17.34 46.81 -85.74
N GLY A 509 -17.96 45.89 -86.49
CA GLY A 509 -18.49 46.17 -87.85
C GLY A 509 -17.82 45.42 -89.02
N TYR A 510 -17.26 44.24 -88.80
CA TYR A 510 -16.63 43.42 -89.85
C TYR A 510 -17.67 42.76 -90.77
N ASP A 511 -17.48 42.87 -92.10
CA ASP A 511 -18.34 42.28 -93.13
C ASP A 511 -17.53 41.31 -94.02
N GLN A 512 -17.80 40.01 -93.84
CA GLN A 512 -17.05 38.92 -94.48
C GLN A 512 -17.26 38.83 -95.99
N VAL A 513 -18.44 39.22 -96.50
CA VAL A 513 -18.76 39.11 -97.93
C VAL A 513 -18.04 40.21 -98.70
N ARG A 514 -18.15 41.46 -98.22
CA ARG A 514 -17.46 42.63 -98.79
C ARG A 514 -15.94 42.52 -98.74
N HIS A 515 -15.40 41.89 -97.70
CA HIS A 515 -13.96 41.62 -97.57
C HIS A 515 -13.45 40.59 -98.61
N SER A 516 -14.27 39.58 -98.94
CA SER A 516 -13.89 38.54 -99.91
C SER A 516 -13.89 39.04 -101.36
N GLU A 517 -14.84 39.93 -101.72
CA GLU A 517 -14.93 40.54 -103.05
C GLU A 517 -13.79 41.56 -103.29
N LEU A 518 -13.48 42.40 -102.30
CA LEU A 518 -12.33 43.34 -102.35
C LEU A 518 -10.99 42.59 -102.47
N ARG A 519 -10.84 41.43 -101.81
CA ARG A 519 -9.63 40.59 -101.95
C ARG A 519 -9.47 40.00 -103.35
N GLY A 520 -10.56 39.60 -104.02
CA GLY A 520 -10.51 39.04 -105.38
C GLY A 520 -10.05 40.07 -106.42
N GLU A 521 -10.60 41.28 -106.37
CA GLU A 521 -10.33 42.35 -107.32
C GLU A 521 -8.93 42.97 -107.11
N VAL A 522 -8.52 43.15 -105.84
CA VAL A 522 -7.15 43.59 -105.48
C VAL A 522 -6.13 42.51 -105.82
N ALA A 523 -6.42 41.21 -105.63
CA ALA A 523 -5.46 40.15 -105.94
C ALA A 523 -5.10 40.07 -107.43
N ARG A 524 -6.09 40.29 -108.33
CA ARG A 524 -5.90 40.29 -109.79
C ARG A 524 -5.05 41.47 -110.28
N LEU A 525 -5.31 42.68 -109.80
CA LEU A 525 -4.55 43.89 -110.17
C LEU A 525 -3.21 43.99 -109.43
N ALA A 526 -3.14 43.48 -108.19
CA ALA A 526 -1.90 43.37 -107.43
C ALA A 526 -0.98 42.27 -107.94
N GLU A 527 -1.41 41.33 -108.79
CA GLU A 527 -0.48 40.37 -109.44
C GLU A 527 0.38 41.08 -110.49
N LEU A 528 -0.23 42.00 -111.26
CA LEU A 528 0.50 42.87 -112.18
C LEU A 528 1.38 43.86 -111.40
N GLU A 529 0.91 44.39 -110.25
CA GLU A 529 1.71 45.32 -109.44
C GLU A 529 2.80 44.59 -108.68
N ARG A 530 2.55 43.40 -108.17
CA ARG A 530 3.59 42.57 -107.54
C ARG A 530 4.69 42.21 -108.52
N ARG A 531 4.42 42.15 -109.83
CA ARG A 531 5.44 41.94 -110.85
C ARG A 531 6.26 43.21 -111.11
N ILE A 532 5.65 44.39 -111.09
CA ILE A 532 6.34 45.69 -111.19
C ILE A 532 7.07 46.05 -109.91
N ALA A 533 6.39 46.03 -108.78
CA ALA A 533 6.93 46.26 -107.44
C ALA A 533 7.92 45.17 -107.01
N ARG A 534 7.90 43.95 -107.58
CA ARG A 534 9.03 43.02 -107.44
C ARG A 534 10.27 43.61 -108.10
N LEU A 535 10.16 44.02 -109.36
CA LEU A 535 11.30 44.46 -110.14
C LEU A 535 11.80 45.86 -109.70
N SER A 536 10.90 46.80 -109.40
CA SER A 536 11.20 48.13 -108.85
C SER A 536 11.51 48.12 -107.35
N GLY A 537 10.84 47.29 -106.55
CA GLY A 537 11.11 47.16 -105.12
C GLY A 537 12.37 46.35 -104.79
N LEU A 538 12.87 45.52 -105.72
CA LEU A 538 14.23 44.98 -105.64
C LEU A 538 15.26 46.13 -105.76
N LEU A 539 15.03 47.10 -106.66
CA LEU A 539 15.90 48.26 -106.87
C LEU A 539 15.86 49.28 -105.71
N ASP A 540 14.69 49.57 -105.12
CA ASP A 540 14.58 50.46 -103.95
C ASP A 540 15.14 49.84 -102.65
N ARG A 541 15.21 48.51 -102.58
CA ARG A 541 15.70 47.77 -101.40
C ARG A 541 17.21 47.60 -101.34
N GLU A 542 17.96 48.04 -102.35
CA GLU A 542 19.42 47.90 -102.38
C GLU A 542 20.06 48.50 -101.12
N GLN A 543 19.65 49.73 -100.75
CA GLN A 543 20.22 50.44 -99.60
C GLN A 543 19.78 49.86 -98.25
N ALA A 544 18.53 49.40 -98.14
CA ALA A 544 17.99 48.80 -96.91
C ALA A 544 18.54 47.39 -96.67
N THR A 545 18.64 46.57 -97.72
CA THR A 545 19.19 45.20 -97.66
C THR A 545 20.70 45.25 -97.42
N GLY A 546 21.41 46.25 -97.95
CA GLY A 546 22.80 46.54 -97.59
C GLY A 546 22.96 46.92 -96.11
N SER A 547 22.12 47.80 -95.57
CA SER A 547 22.18 48.19 -94.14
C SER A 547 21.85 47.03 -93.18
N GLU A 548 20.89 46.17 -93.55
CA GLU A 548 20.54 44.97 -92.78
C GLU A 548 21.63 43.90 -92.86
N PHE A 549 22.29 43.76 -94.01
CA PHE A 549 23.49 42.95 -94.18
C PHE A 549 24.61 43.43 -93.25
N ASP A 550 24.93 44.73 -93.25
CA ASP A 550 25.99 45.31 -92.39
C ASP A 550 25.71 45.10 -90.89
N LYS A 551 24.47 45.31 -90.45
CA LYS A 551 24.06 45.07 -89.04
C LYS A 551 24.17 43.60 -88.65
N THR A 552 23.73 42.70 -89.53
CA THR A 552 23.78 41.26 -89.29
C THR A 552 25.23 40.76 -89.32
N GLN A 553 26.09 41.37 -90.13
CA GLN A 553 27.52 41.10 -90.17
C GLN A 553 28.22 41.56 -88.88
N LEU A 554 27.82 42.70 -88.31
CA LEU A 554 28.29 43.18 -87.01
C LEU A 554 27.86 42.25 -85.85
N LEU A 555 26.60 41.77 -85.88
CA LEU A 555 26.11 40.77 -84.92
C LEU A 555 26.86 39.44 -85.05
N LEU A 556 27.15 39.00 -86.28
CA LEU A 556 27.95 37.81 -86.54
C LEU A 556 29.37 37.97 -85.97
N MET A 557 30.00 39.13 -86.18
CA MET A 557 31.32 39.43 -85.63
C MET A 557 31.32 39.37 -84.09
N THR A 558 30.32 39.98 -83.45
CA THR A 558 30.20 40.02 -81.98
C THR A 558 29.93 38.62 -81.39
N ALA A 559 29.04 37.85 -82.01
CA ALA A 559 28.76 36.47 -81.60
C ALA A 559 29.98 35.56 -81.81
N THR A 560 30.74 35.77 -82.89
CA THR A 560 31.98 35.01 -83.17
C THR A 560 33.08 35.35 -82.16
N GLN A 561 33.22 36.62 -81.77
CA GLN A 561 34.15 37.04 -80.70
C GLN A 561 33.76 36.42 -79.35
N ARG A 562 32.46 36.33 -79.04
CA ARG A 562 31.99 35.66 -77.81
C ARG A 562 32.30 34.17 -77.81
N VAL A 563 32.10 33.47 -78.93
CA VAL A 563 32.51 32.07 -79.11
C VAL A 563 34.02 31.89 -78.93
N GLN A 564 34.84 32.79 -79.48
CA GLN A 564 36.29 32.76 -79.29
C GLN A 564 36.70 32.98 -77.82
N ALA A 565 36.08 33.95 -77.14
CA ALA A 565 36.31 34.20 -75.72
C ALA A 565 35.93 32.99 -74.84
N LEU A 566 34.80 32.34 -75.12
CA LEU A 566 34.37 31.13 -74.41
C LEU A 566 35.29 29.94 -74.70
N LYS A 567 35.77 29.77 -75.95
CA LYS A 567 36.77 28.75 -76.31
C LYS A 567 38.10 28.98 -75.58
N GLN A 568 38.52 30.24 -75.44
CA GLN A 568 39.72 30.60 -74.70
C GLN A 568 39.57 30.29 -73.20
N GLN A 569 38.46 30.71 -72.57
CA GLN A 569 38.15 30.38 -71.17
C GLN A 569 38.06 28.87 -70.92
N LEU A 570 37.52 28.10 -71.87
CA LEU A 570 37.46 26.63 -71.79
C LEU A 570 38.86 25.99 -71.91
N SER A 571 39.76 26.56 -72.73
CA SER A 571 41.14 26.09 -72.88
C SER A 571 42.04 26.37 -71.66
N GLU A 572 41.64 27.32 -70.81
CA GLU A 572 42.31 27.64 -69.55
C GLU A 572 41.96 26.63 -68.43
N ILE A 573 40.84 25.90 -68.56
CA ILE A 573 40.48 24.82 -67.62
C ILE A 573 41.31 23.59 -67.93
N ARG A 574 42.27 23.29 -67.05
CA ARG A 574 43.14 22.10 -67.14
C ARG A 574 42.66 21.02 -66.17
N LEU A 575 41.54 20.37 -66.50
CA LEU A 575 41.07 19.22 -65.74
C LEU A 575 41.65 17.92 -66.33
N ASP A 576 42.44 17.20 -65.55
CA ASP A 576 42.83 15.82 -65.87
C ASP A 576 41.74 14.86 -65.36
N GLU A 577 41.02 14.23 -66.29
CA GLU A 577 39.93 13.29 -65.94
C GLU A 577 40.42 12.09 -65.14
N THR A 578 41.67 11.65 -65.34
CA THR A 578 42.23 10.52 -64.61
C THR A 578 42.58 10.90 -63.17
N ALA A 579 43.15 12.09 -62.97
CA ALA A 579 43.39 12.65 -61.64
C ALA A 579 42.08 12.94 -60.89
N PHE A 580 41.05 13.43 -61.58
CA PHE A 580 39.72 13.66 -61.00
C PHE A 580 39.09 12.34 -60.52
N ALA A 581 39.14 11.28 -61.34
CA ALA A 581 38.61 9.97 -60.96
C ALA A 581 39.35 9.37 -59.75
N ALA A 582 40.69 9.46 -59.74
CA ALA A 582 41.49 9.00 -58.60
C ALA A 582 41.16 9.78 -57.31
N LEU A 583 40.95 11.09 -57.42
CA LEU A 583 40.59 11.95 -56.29
C LEU A 583 39.18 11.65 -55.75
N ARG A 584 38.21 11.39 -56.65
CA ARG A 584 36.86 10.93 -56.29
C ARG A 584 36.93 9.63 -55.50
N ASP A 585 37.60 8.61 -56.05
CA ASP A 585 37.66 7.28 -55.44
C ASP A 585 38.37 7.34 -54.08
N ALA A 586 39.43 8.14 -53.96
CA ALA A 586 40.11 8.39 -52.69
C ALA A 586 39.19 9.10 -51.67
N HIS A 587 38.37 10.06 -52.11
CA HIS A 587 37.43 10.77 -51.24
C HIS A 587 36.27 9.87 -50.80
N GLU A 588 35.73 9.04 -51.69
CA GLU A 588 34.70 8.05 -51.37
C GLU A 588 35.21 7.02 -50.36
N GLN A 589 36.41 6.46 -50.58
CA GLN A 589 37.05 5.55 -49.63
C GLN A 589 37.28 6.20 -48.26
N LEU A 590 37.75 7.45 -48.24
CA LEU A 590 37.99 8.17 -47.00
C LEU A 590 36.69 8.47 -46.25
N THR A 591 35.63 8.81 -46.97
CA THR A 591 34.30 9.03 -46.40
C THR A 591 33.75 7.73 -45.79
N ALA A 592 33.91 6.60 -46.48
CA ALA A 592 33.55 5.29 -45.95
C ALA A 592 34.38 4.92 -44.70
N GLN A 593 35.69 5.16 -44.71
CA GLN A 593 36.58 4.94 -43.56
C GLN A 593 36.18 5.82 -42.37
N SER A 594 35.85 7.10 -42.60
CA SER A 594 35.41 8.02 -41.55
C SER A 594 34.12 7.55 -40.89
N ARG A 595 33.12 7.15 -41.70
CA ARG A 595 31.84 6.64 -41.20
C ARG A 595 32.02 5.34 -40.42
N ALA A 596 32.88 4.43 -40.90
CA ALA A 596 33.18 3.18 -40.19
C ALA A 596 33.88 3.43 -38.84
N ALA A 597 34.84 4.36 -38.79
CA ALA A 597 35.53 4.72 -37.56
C ALA A 597 34.60 5.40 -36.56
N GLU A 598 33.68 6.24 -37.02
CA GLU A 598 32.67 6.88 -36.16
C GLU A 598 31.72 5.84 -35.55
N LEU A 599 31.23 4.88 -36.35
CA LEU A 599 30.41 3.78 -35.86
C LEU A 599 31.14 2.89 -34.85
N GLU A 600 32.43 2.61 -35.08
CA GLU A 600 33.25 1.82 -34.15
C GLU A 600 33.50 2.55 -32.83
N ILE A 601 33.69 3.87 -32.85
CA ILE A 601 33.79 4.68 -31.62
C ILE A 601 32.50 4.58 -30.82
N VAL A 602 31.35 4.79 -31.47
CA VAL A 602 30.03 4.71 -30.81
C VAL A 602 29.78 3.31 -30.23
N ALA A 603 30.13 2.25 -30.98
CA ALA A 603 30.00 0.88 -30.53
C ALA A 603 30.89 0.59 -29.30
N ALA A 604 32.16 0.99 -29.35
CA ALA A 604 33.11 0.78 -28.25
C ALA A 604 32.74 1.58 -27.00
N GLU A 605 32.28 2.83 -27.16
CA GLU A 605 31.78 3.66 -26.04
C GLU A 605 30.52 3.06 -25.42
N GLY A 606 29.61 2.54 -26.25
CA GLY A 606 28.43 1.82 -25.78
C GLY A 606 28.78 0.56 -24.97
N GLU A 607 29.78 -0.22 -25.43
CA GLU A 607 30.31 -1.37 -24.67
C GLU A 607 30.95 -0.95 -23.35
N ALA A 608 31.77 0.11 -23.34
CA ALA A 608 32.42 0.62 -22.14
C ALA A 608 31.40 1.12 -21.10
N SER A 609 30.34 1.79 -21.56
CA SER A 609 29.25 2.24 -20.70
C SER A 609 28.49 1.06 -20.07
N ARG A 610 28.13 0.04 -20.87
CA ARG A 610 27.50 -1.19 -20.35
C ARG A 610 28.39 -1.91 -19.33
N ALA A 611 29.68 -2.07 -19.64
CA ALA A 611 30.61 -2.73 -18.73
C ALA A 611 30.82 -1.93 -17.43
N ALA A 612 30.77 -0.59 -17.49
CA ALA A 612 30.79 0.24 -16.28
C ALA A 612 29.53 0.06 -15.42
N ALA A 613 28.35 -0.04 -16.04
CA ALA A 613 27.10 -0.33 -15.34
C ALA A 613 27.12 -1.72 -14.67
N ASP A 614 27.66 -2.74 -15.34
CA ASP A 614 27.85 -4.08 -14.77
C ASP A 614 28.72 -4.07 -13.51
N VAL A 615 29.82 -3.30 -13.53
CA VAL A 615 30.71 -3.14 -12.36
C VAL A 615 29.94 -2.49 -11.21
N ALA A 616 29.25 -1.38 -11.46
CA ALA A 616 28.48 -0.68 -10.44
C ALA A 616 27.39 -1.58 -9.80
N ALA A 617 26.64 -2.32 -10.63
CA ALA A 617 25.62 -3.26 -10.15
C ALA A 617 26.21 -4.41 -9.33
N SER A 618 27.43 -4.86 -9.66
CA SER A 618 28.11 -5.92 -8.92
C SER A 618 28.72 -5.41 -7.60
N GLU A 619 29.22 -4.18 -7.56
CA GLU A 619 29.68 -3.53 -6.33
C GLU A 619 28.52 -3.24 -5.37
N GLN A 620 27.36 -2.81 -5.88
CA GLN A 620 26.15 -2.63 -5.07
C GLN A 620 25.72 -3.94 -4.40
N ARG A 621 25.74 -5.07 -5.14
CA ARG A 621 25.41 -6.40 -4.59
C ARG A 621 26.38 -6.84 -3.51
N ARG A 622 27.67 -6.49 -3.61
CA ARG A 622 28.66 -6.75 -2.56
C ARG A 622 28.36 -5.94 -1.30
N ASP A 623 28.02 -4.67 -1.46
CA ASP A 623 27.74 -3.80 -0.32
C ASP A 623 26.44 -4.23 0.39
N GLU A 624 25.43 -4.68 -0.36
CA GLU A 624 24.23 -5.33 0.19
C GLU A 624 24.57 -6.60 0.96
N LEU A 625 25.37 -7.50 0.37
CA LEU A 625 25.81 -8.72 1.04
C LEU A 625 26.55 -8.42 2.36
N HIS A 626 27.41 -7.40 2.37
CA HIS A 626 28.12 -7.00 3.59
C HIS A 626 27.16 -6.49 4.66
N ARG A 627 26.13 -5.71 4.30
CA ARG A 627 25.10 -5.26 5.25
C ARG A 627 24.31 -6.42 5.83
N LEU A 628 23.89 -7.36 4.97
CA LEU A 628 23.15 -8.55 5.39
C LEU A 628 24.00 -9.45 6.31
N SER A 629 25.28 -9.65 5.98
CA SER A 629 26.20 -10.41 6.83
C SER A 629 26.37 -9.77 8.20
N LYS A 630 26.53 -8.44 8.26
CA LYS A 630 26.64 -7.74 9.55
C LYS A 630 25.38 -7.88 10.39
N ARG A 631 24.20 -7.74 9.78
CA ARG A 631 22.92 -7.94 10.48
C ARG A 631 22.77 -9.37 11.00
N LEU A 632 23.23 -10.35 10.22
CA LEU A 632 23.21 -11.74 10.63
C LEU A 632 24.10 -12.00 11.85
N ASP A 633 25.29 -11.42 11.89
CA ASP A 633 26.20 -11.51 13.05
C ASP A 633 25.58 -10.89 14.33
N GLU A 634 24.88 -9.76 14.18
CA GLU A 634 24.12 -9.11 15.27
C GLU A 634 23.02 -10.05 15.79
N LEU A 635 22.21 -10.63 14.90
CA LEU A 635 21.14 -11.56 15.27
C LEU A 635 21.68 -12.84 15.92
N GLU A 636 22.81 -13.37 15.45
CA GLU A 636 23.46 -14.53 16.07
C GLU A 636 23.98 -14.22 17.48
N THR A 637 24.50 -12.99 17.69
CA THR A 637 24.91 -12.51 19.01
C THR A 637 23.72 -12.40 19.95
N ASP A 638 22.63 -11.77 19.50
CA ASP A 638 21.41 -11.61 20.30
C ASP A 638 20.79 -12.98 20.64
N LYS A 639 20.77 -13.91 19.69
CA LYS A 639 20.32 -15.28 19.93
C LYS A 639 21.12 -15.94 21.06
N ARG A 640 22.45 -15.81 21.05
CA ARG A 640 23.31 -16.38 22.11
C ARG A 640 22.99 -15.81 23.48
N LEU A 641 22.75 -14.49 23.57
CA LEU A 641 22.35 -13.85 24.83
C LEU A 641 21.00 -14.37 25.34
N HIS A 642 20.04 -14.60 24.45
CA HIS A 642 18.75 -15.19 24.82
C HIS A 642 18.88 -16.66 25.26
N ASP A 643 19.79 -17.43 24.66
CA ASP A 643 20.11 -18.80 25.11
C ASP A 643 20.74 -18.81 26.52
N GLU A 644 21.60 -17.83 26.83
CA GLU A 644 22.16 -17.66 28.18
C GLU A 644 21.08 -17.26 29.20
N LEU A 645 20.19 -16.34 28.85
CA LEU A 645 19.07 -15.94 29.71
C LEU A 645 18.10 -17.09 30.00
N ASP A 646 17.76 -17.91 28.99
CA ASP A 646 16.88 -19.09 29.15
C ASP A 646 17.47 -20.11 30.14
N ARG A 647 18.80 -20.30 30.12
CA ARG A 647 19.51 -21.13 31.11
C ARG A 647 19.49 -20.50 32.49
N ALA A 648 19.84 -19.21 32.60
CA ALA A 648 19.88 -18.50 33.87
C ALA A 648 18.53 -18.53 34.61
N TYR A 649 17.40 -18.40 33.90
CA TYR A 649 16.07 -18.55 34.50
C TYR A 649 15.79 -19.96 35.03
N SER A 650 16.26 -21.00 34.31
CA SER A 650 16.11 -22.39 34.73
C SER A 650 16.91 -22.68 36.01
N ASP A 651 18.14 -22.18 36.06
CA ASP A 651 19.05 -22.35 37.19
C ASP A 651 18.48 -21.64 38.43
N LEU A 652 18.10 -20.36 38.29
CA LEU A 652 17.50 -19.57 39.38
C LEU A 652 16.26 -20.23 39.98
N ARG A 653 15.37 -20.80 39.15
CA ARG A 653 14.16 -21.49 39.63
C ARG A 653 14.51 -22.74 40.43
N THR A 654 15.54 -23.47 40.00
CA THR A 654 16.00 -24.69 40.66
C THR A 654 16.61 -24.36 42.03
N ASP A 655 17.40 -23.29 42.10
CA ASP A 655 17.99 -22.80 43.36
C ASP A 655 16.91 -22.36 44.35
N LEU A 656 15.90 -21.61 43.89
CA LEU A 656 14.78 -21.17 44.75
C LEU A 656 14.01 -22.37 45.32
N ASN A 657 13.66 -23.36 44.50
CA ASN A 657 12.97 -24.57 44.97
C ASN A 657 13.80 -25.35 46.01
N THR A 658 15.12 -25.39 45.84
CA THR A 658 16.04 -26.09 46.76
C THR A 658 16.11 -25.40 48.12
N GLN A 659 16.03 -24.06 48.16
CA GLN A 659 16.05 -23.28 49.41
C GLN A 659 14.74 -23.34 50.20
N LEU A 660 13.60 -23.42 49.52
CA LEU A 660 12.27 -23.27 50.12
C LEU A 660 11.78 -24.49 50.91
N ARG A 661 12.13 -25.69 50.44
CA ARG A 661 11.65 -26.94 51.03
C ARG A 661 12.12 -27.13 52.50
N PRO A 662 13.40 -26.90 52.85
CA PRO A 662 13.84 -26.97 54.25
C PRO A 662 13.15 -25.93 55.15
N GLU A 663 12.96 -24.70 54.67
CA GLU A 663 12.32 -23.62 55.42
C GLU A 663 10.87 -23.97 55.79
N LEU A 664 10.10 -24.52 54.84
CA LEU A 664 8.74 -24.97 55.09
C LEU A 664 8.69 -26.16 56.07
N ALA A 665 9.64 -27.11 55.96
CA ALA A 665 9.72 -28.28 56.84
C ALA A 665 9.96 -27.89 58.31
N GLU A 666 10.84 -26.92 58.54
CA GLU A 666 11.12 -26.40 59.88
C GLU A 666 9.89 -25.77 60.54
N ILE A 667 9.19 -24.89 59.81
CA ILE A 667 7.97 -24.23 60.34
C ILE A 667 6.88 -25.27 60.63
N ALA A 668 6.62 -26.19 59.70
CA ALA A 668 5.61 -27.23 59.87
C ALA A 668 5.95 -28.18 61.03
N SER A 669 7.21 -28.59 61.16
CA SER A 669 7.68 -29.41 62.28
C SER A 669 7.44 -28.74 63.63
N GLY A 670 7.63 -27.41 63.72
CA GLY A 670 7.33 -26.63 64.92
C GLY A 670 5.86 -26.70 65.36
N PHE A 671 4.93 -26.55 64.41
CA PHE A 671 3.50 -26.66 64.69
C PHE A 671 3.08 -28.09 65.05
N LEU A 672 3.61 -29.10 64.36
CA LEU A 672 3.27 -30.51 64.63
C LEU A 672 3.69 -30.95 66.04
N ARG A 673 4.90 -30.60 66.46
CA ARG A 673 5.39 -30.90 67.82
C ARG A 673 4.49 -30.28 68.88
N SER A 674 4.03 -29.05 68.65
CA SER A 674 3.17 -28.31 69.57
C SER A 674 1.77 -28.94 69.69
N LEU A 675 1.16 -29.38 68.59
CA LEU A 675 -0.19 -29.97 68.59
C LEU A 675 -0.25 -31.37 69.19
N THR A 676 0.87 -32.10 69.15
CA THR A 676 0.93 -33.50 69.54
C THR A 676 1.63 -33.75 70.86
N ASN A 677 1.92 -32.68 71.62
CA ASN A 677 2.70 -32.73 72.86
C ASN A 677 4.01 -33.51 72.69
N GLY A 678 4.66 -33.34 71.53
CA GLY A 678 5.92 -34.00 71.19
C GLY A 678 5.83 -35.45 70.72
N ARG A 679 4.63 -36.00 70.47
CA ARG A 679 4.49 -37.37 69.94
C ARG A 679 5.12 -37.54 68.55
N TYR A 680 4.96 -36.56 67.65
CA TYR A 680 5.67 -36.55 66.37
C TYR A 680 6.79 -35.52 66.40
N SER A 681 7.98 -35.93 65.97
CA SER A 681 9.21 -35.15 66.12
C SER A 681 9.40 -34.14 64.99
N ALA A 682 8.99 -34.47 63.76
CA ALA A 682 9.13 -33.61 62.60
C ALA A 682 8.12 -33.95 61.50
N LEU A 683 7.90 -32.95 60.63
CA LEU A 683 7.19 -33.07 59.37
C LEU A 683 8.16 -32.68 58.26
N GLU A 684 8.58 -33.66 57.47
CA GLU A 684 9.49 -33.47 56.34
C GLU A 684 8.74 -33.52 55.01
N PHE A 685 9.38 -33.02 53.96
CA PHE A 685 8.89 -33.12 52.59
C PHE A 685 9.89 -33.92 51.77
N ASP A 686 9.46 -34.78 50.85
CA ASP A 686 10.33 -35.37 49.83
C ASP A 686 10.56 -34.41 48.63
N GLU A 687 11.30 -34.85 47.60
CA GLU A 687 11.59 -34.02 46.40
C GLU A 687 10.34 -33.59 45.64
N ASP A 688 9.25 -34.32 45.81
CA ASP A 688 7.95 -34.08 45.20
C ASP A 688 6.99 -33.32 46.11
N TYR A 689 7.44 -32.88 47.29
CA TYR A 689 6.64 -32.25 48.35
C TYR A 689 5.58 -33.16 49.00
N ASN A 690 5.78 -34.49 49.02
CA ASN A 690 4.98 -35.38 49.85
C ASN A 690 5.34 -35.21 51.33
N VAL A 691 4.32 -35.16 52.18
CA VAL A 691 4.48 -35.05 53.63
C VAL A 691 4.95 -36.38 54.20
N VAL A 692 6.05 -36.35 54.96
CA VAL A 692 6.59 -37.49 55.71
C VAL A 692 6.59 -37.14 57.19
N VAL A 693 5.80 -37.87 57.98
CA VAL A 693 5.72 -37.67 59.43
C VAL A 693 6.77 -38.53 60.11
N LEU A 694 7.57 -37.93 60.99
CA LEU A 694 8.54 -38.66 61.82
C LEU A 694 8.00 -38.87 63.24
N GLU A 695 7.96 -40.12 63.69
CA GLU A 695 7.66 -40.52 65.08
C GLU A 695 8.93 -41.14 65.67
N ASN A 696 9.50 -40.52 66.71
CA ASN A 696 10.82 -40.89 67.25
C ASN A 696 11.94 -40.96 66.18
N GLU A 697 12.03 -39.94 65.31
CA GLU A 697 13.02 -39.86 64.22
C GLU A 697 12.90 -40.94 63.12
N LEU A 698 11.82 -41.73 63.12
CA LEU A 698 11.56 -42.74 62.10
C LEU A 698 10.33 -42.36 61.24
N PRO A 699 10.39 -42.55 59.91
CA PRO A 699 9.25 -42.33 59.02
C PRO A 699 8.08 -43.25 59.37
N LYS A 700 6.91 -42.65 59.58
CA LYS A 700 5.69 -43.39 59.84
C LYS A 700 5.04 -43.84 58.52
N VAL A 701 4.89 -45.15 58.36
CA VAL A 701 4.37 -45.77 57.11
C VAL A 701 2.84 -45.65 56.97
N VAL A 702 2.11 -45.60 58.09
CA VAL A 702 0.64 -45.49 58.12
C VAL A 702 0.22 -44.33 59.00
N VAL A 703 -0.37 -43.31 58.40
CA VAL A 703 -0.95 -42.15 59.08
C VAL A 703 -2.46 -42.40 59.21
N SER A 704 -3.03 -42.26 60.41
CA SER A 704 -4.48 -42.40 60.59
C SER A 704 -5.22 -41.18 60.01
N GLY A 705 -6.49 -41.30 59.62
CA GLY A 705 -7.24 -40.15 59.05
C GLY A 705 -7.24 -38.90 59.95
N GLY A 706 -7.34 -39.06 61.27
CA GLY A 706 -7.25 -37.93 62.22
C GLY A 706 -5.82 -37.39 62.46
N GLU A 707 -4.79 -38.09 62.01
CA GLU A 707 -3.40 -37.59 61.97
C GLU A 707 -3.09 -36.91 60.63
N GLU A 708 -3.70 -37.38 59.54
CA GLU A 708 -3.63 -36.77 58.21
C GLU A 708 -4.26 -35.38 58.24
N ASP A 709 -5.46 -35.24 58.83
CA ASP A 709 -6.11 -33.96 59.07
C ASP A 709 -5.23 -32.99 59.87
N LEU A 710 -4.48 -33.52 60.85
CA LEU A 710 -3.57 -32.74 61.67
C LEU A 710 -2.35 -32.26 60.89
N CYS A 711 -1.76 -33.11 60.05
CA CYS A 711 -0.64 -32.76 59.19
C CYS A 711 -1.04 -31.72 58.15
N ASN A 712 -2.25 -31.85 57.59
CA ASN A 712 -2.82 -30.88 56.67
C ASN A 712 -3.05 -29.50 57.34
N LEU A 713 -3.56 -29.49 58.57
CA LEU A 713 -3.69 -28.25 59.35
C LEU A 713 -2.31 -27.61 59.62
N VAL A 714 -1.33 -28.40 60.04
CA VAL A 714 0.05 -27.94 60.29
C VAL A 714 0.71 -27.36 59.05
N LEU A 715 0.64 -28.08 57.93
CA LEU A 715 1.19 -27.65 56.65
C LEU A 715 0.60 -26.31 56.24
N ARG A 716 -0.71 -26.15 56.43
CA ARG A 716 -1.41 -24.92 56.09
C ARG A 716 -1.01 -23.75 56.96
N LEU A 717 -0.84 -23.96 58.26
CA LEU A 717 -0.30 -22.95 59.17
C LEU A 717 1.12 -22.55 58.76
N ALA A 718 1.96 -23.51 58.37
CA ALA A 718 3.33 -23.26 57.92
C ALA A 718 3.41 -22.47 56.61
N ILE A 719 2.59 -22.85 55.61
CA ILE A 719 2.48 -22.11 54.35
C ILE A 719 1.97 -20.69 54.61
N SER A 720 0.93 -20.54 55.45
CA SER A 720 0.35 -19.23 55.78
C SER A 720 1.36 -18.33 56.48
N GLN A 721 2.19 -18.88 57.37
CA GLN A 721 3.28 -18.15 58.01
C GLN A 721 4.37 -17.76 57.01
N MET A 722 4.84 -18.68 56.17
CA MET A 722 5.89 -18.42 55.18
C MET A 722 5.50 -17.35 54.16
N ILE A 723 4.24 -17.34 53.70
CA ILE A 723 3.70 -16.27 52.84
C ILE A 723 3.72 -14.93 53.58
N ALA A 724 3.27 -14.90 54.84
CA ALA A 724 3.18 -13.68 55.63
C ALA A 724 4.56 -13.03 55.86
N GLU A 725 5.56 -13.82 56.23
CA GLU A 725 6.93 -13.33 56.46
C GLU A 725 7.56 -12.73 55.18
N ARG A 726 7.32 -13.36 54.02
CA ARG A 726 7.87 -12.89 52.73
C ARG A 726 7.12 -11.71 52.12
N ALA A 727 5.82 -11.60 52.36
CA ALA A 727 5.02 -10.45 51.91
C ALA A 727 5.33 -9.17 52.72
N GLY A 728 6.10 -9.27 53.81
CA GLY A 728 6.45 -8.14 54.67
C GLY A 728 5.24 -7.51 55.37
N GLN A 729 4.12 -8.24 55.45
CA GLN A 729 2.88 -7.79 56.08
C GLN A 729 2.53 -8.71 57.25
N ALA A 730 2.16 -8.11 58.39
CA ALA A 730 1.60 -8.86 59.51
C ALA A 730 0.22 -9.43 59.12
N PHE A 731 0.12 -10.75 59.04
CA PHE A 731 -1.17 -11.43 58.92
C PHE A 731 -1.88 -11.40 60.28
N SER A 732 -2.89 -10.55 60.40
CA SER A 732 -3.64 -10.34 61.64
C SER A 732 -4.98 -11.10 61.67
N LEU A 733 -5.29 -11.95 60.68
CA LEU A 733 -6.54 -12.73 60.62
C LEU A 733 -6.28 -14.17 60.21
N LEU A 734 -6.90 -15.11 60.91
CA LEU A 734 -6.98 -16.53 60.57
C LEU A 734 -8.41 -17.03 60.76
N ILE A 735 -8.99 -17.72 59.77
CA ILE A 735 -10.34 -18.27 59.83
C ILE A 735 -10.29 -19.79 59.63
N LEU A 736 -10.89 -20.53 60.55
CA LEU A 736 -10.93 -22.00 60.58
C LEU A 736 -12.39 -22.47 60.60
N ASP A 737 -12.81 -23.23 59.59
CA ASP A 737 -14.17 -23.74 59.40
C ASP A 737 -14.23 -25.26 59.55
N GLU A 738 -14.90 -25.71 60.62
CA GLU A 738 -15.15 -27.12 60.95
C GLU A 738 -13.88 -27.99 61.13
N VAL A 739 -12.78 -27.39 61.61
CA VAL A 739 -11.47 -28.05 61.80
C VAL A 739 -11.41 -29.05 62.98
N PHE A 740 -12.51 -29.19 63.74
CA PHE A 740 -12.57 -30.04 64.95
C PHE A 740 -13.34 -31.35 64.74
N GLY A 741 -13.98 -31.55 63.58
CA GLY A 741 -14.97 -32.62 63.37
C GLY A 741 -14.43 -34.05 63.50
N SER A 742 -13.17 -34.29 63.16
CA SER A 742 -12.51 -35.61 63.19
C SER A 742 -11.58 -35.81 64.40
N LEU A 743 -11.49 -34.82 65.29
CA LEU A 743 -10.55 -34.83 66.42
C LEU A 743 -11.20 -35.40 67.69
N ASP A 744 -10.42 -36.15 68.46
CA ASP A 744 -10.75 -36.55 69.84
C ASP A 744 -10.69 -35.35 70.80
N GLU A 745 -11.28 -35.47 71.99
CA GLU A 745 -11.41 -34.40 72.99
C GLU A 745 -10.05 -33.77 73.35
N THR A 746 -9.04 -34.60 73.67
CA THR A 746 -7.68 -34.15 73.99
C THR A 746 -7.03 -33.36 72.85
N ARG A 747 -7.21 -33.80 71.60
CA ARG A 747 -6.68 -33.08 70.42
C ARG A 747 -7.40 -31.77 70.18
N ARG A 748 -8.71 -31.68 70.44
CA ARG A 748 -9.45 -30.41 70.31
C ARG A 748 -8.91 -29.38 71.30
N ASP A 749 -8.66 -29.78 72.54
CA ASP A 749 -8.08 -28.91 73.57
C ASP A 749 -6.68 -28.44 73.17
N ASN A 750 -5.82 -29.34 72.69
CA ASN A 750 -4.50 -28.99 72.17
C ASN A 750 -4.57 -28.00 70.99
N VAL A 751 -5.54 -28.16 70.08
CA VAL A 751 -5.75 -27.23 68.97
C VAL A 751 -6.18 -25.87 69.49
N ILE A 752 -7.13 -25.79 70.43
CA ILE A 752 -7.54 -24.53 71.05
C ILE A 752 -6.36 -23.84 71.73
N GLU A 753 -5.53 -24.58 72.47
CA GLU A 753 -4.33 -24.03 73.10
C GLU A 753 -3.33 -23.50 72.07
N LEU A 754 -3.10 -24.22 70.97
CA LEU A 754 -2.29 -23.72 69.86
C LEU A 754 -2.87 -22.43 69.29
N LEU A 755 -4.18 -22.38 69.02
CA LEU A 755 -4.83 -21.20 68.46
C LEU A 755 -4.72 -19.99 69.38
N ARG A 756 -4.75 -20.21 70.70
CA ARG A 756 -4.45 -19.18 71.70
C ARG A 756 -3.00 -18.71 71.63
N ARG A 757 -2.02 -19.62 71.57
CA ARG A 757 -0.61 -19.24 71.40
C ARG A 757 -0.34 -18.52 70.08
N LEU A 758 -1.12 -18.84 69.05
CA LEU A 758 -1.06 -18.17 67.76
C LEU A 758 -1.62 -16.74 67.80
N GLN A 759 -2.34 -16.33 68.87
CA GLN A 759 -2.81 -14.94 69.03
C GLN A 759 -1.65 -13.93 69.11
N ASP A 760 -0.48 -14.35 69.60
CA ASP A 760 0.73 -13.51 69.61
C ASP A 760 1.19 -13.14 68.19
N ARG A 761 0.80 -13.93 67.18
CA ARG A 761 1.16 -13.76 65.77
C ARG A 761 -0.02 -13.31 64.90
N PHE A 762 -1.23 -13.75 65.22
CA PHE A 762 -2.48 -13.42 64.54
C PHE A 762 -3.42 -12.67 65.50
N GLU A 763 -3.60 -11.38 65.28
CA GLU A 763 -4.46 -10.52 66.13
C GLU A 763 -5.91 -11.04 66.27
N GLN A 764 -6.43 -11.70 65.24
CA GLN A 764 -7.81 -12.19 65.17
C GLN A 764 -7.86 -13.62 64.63
N VAL A 765 -8.39 -14.55 65.43
CA VAL A 765 -8.60 -15.95 65.04
C VAL A 765 -10.09 -16.24 65.13
N ILE A 766 -10.70 -16.66 64.02
CA ILE A 766 -12.12 -16.99 63.93
C ILE A 766 -12.25 -18.49 63.70
N VAL A 767 -12.90 -19.18 64.64
CA VAL A 767 -13.18 -20.61 64.56
C VAL A 767 -14.66 -20.81 64.31
N ILE A 768 -15.03 -21.74 63.44
CA ILE A 768 -16.43 -22.05 63.12
C ILE A 768 -16.62 -23.53 63.33
N THR A 769 -17.64 -23.88 64.11
CA THR A 769 -17.87 -25.28 64.45
C THR A 769 -19.30 -25.53 64.92
N HIS A 770 -19.76 -26.76 64.77
CA HIS A 770 -20.99 -27.25 65.39
C HIS A 770 -20.76 -27.90 66.77
N ILE A 771 -19.51 -27.99 67.23
CA ILE A 771 -19.13 -28.65 68.48
C ILE A 771 -19.29 -27.66 69.63
N GLU A 772 -20.28 -27.88 70.50
CA GLU A 772 -20.52 -26.98 71.64
C GLU A 772 -19.43 -27.07 72.72
N GLN A 773 -18.72 -28.20 72.80
CA GLN A 773 -17.67 -28.46 73.81
C GLN A 773 -16.49 -27.50 73.72
N VAL A 774 -16.24 -26.89 72.55
CA VAL A 774 -15.11 -25.94 72.40
C VAL A 774 -15.43 -24.55 72.98
N ARG A 775 -16.68 -24.29 73.38
CA ARG A 775 -17.15 -22.97 73.84
C ARG A 775 -16.30 -22.40 74.97
N GLU A 776 -15.91 -23.22 75.94
CA GLU A 776 -15.15 -22.79 77.12
C GLU A 776 -13.73 -22.30 76.79
N GLY A 777 -13.19 -22.75 75.65
CA GLY A 777 -11.85 -22.40 75.18
C GLY A 777 -11.78 -21.11 74.36
N LEU A 778 -12.90 -20.45 74.06
CA LEU A 778 -12.97 -19.29 73.17
C LEU A 778 -13.13 -17.99 73.96
N ASP A 779 -12.54 -16.89 73.46
CA ASP A 779 -12.66 -15.57 74.10
C ASP A 779 -14.05 -14.97 73.90
N ARG A 780 -14.67 -15.26 72.74
CA ARG A 780 -16.00 -14.78 72.36
C ARG A 780 -16.74 -15.81 71.54
N VAL A 781 -18.06 -15.90 71.71
CA VAL A 781 -18.89 -16.89 71.01
C VAL A 781 -20.07 -16.20 70.31
N LEU A 782 -20.14 -16.34 68.99
CA LEU A 782 -21.26 -15.96 68.15
C LEU A 782 -22.12 -17.21 67.92
N VAL A 783 -23.27 -17.29 68.59
CA VAL A 783 -24.20 -18.42 68.44
C VAL A 783 -25.14 -18.13 67.27
N VAL A 784 -25.13 -19.01 66.28
CA VAL A 784 -25.97 -18.92 65.08
C VAL A 784 -27.08 -19.96 65.17
N ARG A 785 -28.33 -19.50 65.24
CA ARG A 785 -29.53 -20.35 65.31
C ARG A 785 -30.41 -20.13 64.09
N TYR A 786 -30.99 -21.20 63.59
CA TYR A 786 -32.01 -21.14 62.56
C TYR A 786 -33.38 -20.91 63.20
N ASN A 787 -34.11 -19.89 62.77
CA ASN A 787 -35.47 -19.63 63.22
C ASN A 787 -36.46 -20.23 62.20
N GLU A 788 -37.23 -21.23 62.63
CA GLU A 788 -38.16 -21.96 61.76
C GLU A 788 -39.35 -21.10 61.29
N ASP A 789 -39.77 -20.10 62.07
CA ASP A 789 -40.92 -19.24 61.75
C ASP A 789 -40.60 -18.21 60.66
N SER A 790 -39.40 -17.64 60.71
CA SER A 790 -38.93 -16.63 59.74
C SER A 790 -38.13 -17.22 58.59
N GLY A 791 -37.59 -18.44 58.75
CA GLY A 791 -36.62 -19.04 57.85
C GLY A 791 -35.25 -18.36 57.88
N ALA A 792 -35.03 -17.41 58.79
CA ALA A 792 -33.81 -16.61 58.90
C ALA A 792 -32.85 -17.15 59.98
N ALA A 793 -31.56 -16.90 59.77
CA ALA A 793 -30.50 -17.13 60.74
C ALA A 793 -30.41 -15.95 61.71
N ILE A 794 -30.45 -16.24 63.01
CA ILE A 794 -30.29 -15.28 64.10
C ILE A 794 -28.91 -15.47 64.72
N VAL A 795 -28.14 -14.40 64.84
CA VAL A 795 -26.83 -14.38 65.50
C VAL A 795 -26.96 -13.68 66.84
N THR A 796 -26.65 -14.40 67.91
CA THR A 796 -26.61 -13.86 69.28
C THR A 796 -25.20 -13.94 69.83
N VAL A 797 -24.75 -12.90 70.53
CA VAL A 797 -23.45 -12.93 71.24
C VAL A 797 -23.67 -13.64 72.57
N GLY A 798 -23.03 -14.80 72.74
CA GLY A 798 -23.01 -15.53 74.01
C GLY A 798 -21.72 -15.24 74.77
N GLY A 799 -21.84 -14.99 76.08
CA GLY A 799 -20.68 -15.05 76.97
C GLY A 799 -20.24 -16.50 77.20
N PRO A 800 -19.00 -16.75 77.68
CA PRO A 800 -18.49 -18.09 77.93
C PRO A 800 -19.29 -18.92 78.97
N SER A 801 -20.31 -18.33 79.64
CA SER A 801 -21.02 -18.97 80.76
C SER A 801 -22.56 -18.85 80.79
N THR A 802 -23.26 -18.47 79.70
CA THR A 802 -24.74 -18.43 79.71
C THR A 802 -25.35 -19.68 79.08
N ALA A 803 -25.60 -20.70 79.90
CA ALA A 803 -26.47 -21.83 79.58
C ALA A 803 -27.72 -21.76 80.47
N GLY A 804 -28.87 -21.45 79.86
CA GLY A 804 -30.18 -21.37 80.53
C GLY A 804 -30.70 -19.94 80.66
N GLU A 805 -31.98 -19.75 80.32
CA GLU A 805 -32.77 -18.50 80.44
C GLU A 805 -32.57 -17.42 79.38
N LEU A 806 -33.23 -17.57 78.22
CA LEU A 806 -33.81 -16.46 77.46
C LEU A 806 -35.05 -16.97 76.69
N GLU A 807 -36.14 -17.27 77.42
CA GLU A 807 -37.49 -17.22 76.87
C GLU A 807 -38.13 -15.90 77.33
N GLY A 808 -38.58 -15.08 76.38
CA GLY A 808 -39.46 -13.93 76.63
C GLY A 808 -38.76 -12.62 77.01
N GLY A 809 -38.41 -11.80 76.01
CA GLY A 809 -38.05 -10.40 76.24
C GLY A 809 -37.69 -9.67 74.94
N SER A 810 -38.59 -8.80 74.47
CA SER A 810 -38.32 -7.88 73.36
C SER A 810 -37.25 -6.87 73.75
N ALA A 811 -36.05 -7.00 73.18
CA ALA A 811 -34.96 -6.02 73.31
C ALA A 811 -34.68 -5.38 71.94
N SER A 812 -35.57 -4.48 71.55
CA SER A 812 -35.32 -3.49 70.49
C SER A 812 -35.14 -2.13 71.18
N ASP A 813 -33.91 -1.77 71.58
CA ASP A 813 -33.48 -0.35 71.60
C ASP A 813 -32.01 -0.02 71.94
N ASP A 814 -31.13 -0.94 72.36
CA ASP A 814 -29.82 -0.53 72.90
C ASP A 814 -28.56 -0.70 72.00
N LEU A 815 -28.72 -0.89 70.68
CA LEU A 815 -27.59 -1.05 69.75
C LEU A 815 -27.15 0.24 69.01
N LEU A 816 -27.63 1.43 69.41
CA LEU A 816 -27.38 2.69 68.70
C LEU A 816 -26.44 3.69 69.40
N ARG A 817 -25.63 3.27 70.37
CA ARG A 817 -24.67 4.18 71.04
C ARG A 817 -23.26 3.60 71.21
N VAL A 818 -22.59 3.30 70.12
CA VAL A 818 -21.14 3.55 69.97
C VAL A 818 -20.83 3.82 68.50
N ALA A 819 -21.04 5.07 68.07
CA ALA A 819 -20.49 5.62 66.84
C ALA A 819 -20.54 7.15 66.93
N SER A 820 -19.43 7.72 67.39
CA SER A 820 -19.02 9.11 67.17
C SER A 820 -17.53 9.11 66.93
#